data_AF-A0A815QSH4-F1
#
_entry.id   AF-A0A815QSH4-F1
#
_cell.length_a   1.000
_cell.length_b   1.000
_cell.length_c   1.000
_cell.angle_alpha   90.00
_cell.angle_beta   90.00
_cell.angle_gamma   90.00
#
_symmetry.space_group_name_H-M   'P 1'
#
loop_
_entity.id
_entity.type
_entity.pdbx_description
1 polymer ?
#
loop_
_entity_poly.entity_id
_entity_poly.type
_entity_poly.pdbx_seq_one_letter_code
_entity_poly.pdbx_strand_id
1 'polypeptide(L)'
;MTKIEFGEKTRLDHYLMDQELVYVNHGSYGPCPRFVYDELQRIRLLQEGNPDHWFRSLKYTLYADCVRAAANRLDCNFEQITLVDNATVGVNALIKSSLPTSRPISNGTILCTNLAYGSVLFTIEEAAKQRGWKVRMINIRHPIENKQSFIQQFQDELNKGDVENIRLAVIDHITSATAILLPIVELTDLLHSYKIPVLVDGAHGPGQAVPHFSLNKLTCDYYVGTFHKWMYAARGCSFLFIRNTEVANQVQPANTSWGYRPSALQLDAMTHFHLQFFHQGTRDESALFTLPKAIEFADQLAGGFDEIYQYNSTLSQEAKTLLEQRWNTQGKDIVPKDMQAPYLKMIQLPDLEEYKKTEEDALRLLTDLIKDYKLVSIILHLRSLCIRKLISNEKYLISCLQQKSILLSTPGNIFYSIGQEAIFMNEYQIIEILIAYWPLNHLEIYRLLPLSSLLVYINNNQQQDDEIDSIAKFLEKKLPDGSTLLDYIVMGLVNKHKDLSLLKIVDFHRCSTTIQMTKELFRLPLLWIAPERRSLLQKRMYIEKTKLEKYIEGFNYVYQYYDKSIAHETNFEPIKIILDCQIINEDSLVGLELQQLTPFRFHFRKLWINNYVRQILTSHTSFDINLVLNLTNVDNITHLHLSDTNMETTENELTLLVRSLSNLRNLRVLCLQRVLNLYPHRYTAPHILTNLCTDFNRLLRRLIYLRRLDLSYSYLQSYIRILFSGLIQPLEYLNLQDCRLVSKDLEFLLSMRNLRYFKELNLSMNNFGTRTCANLILQIIPRCPELTILSIGYCSLQASAIGQLADYYIKEKNHTKISLLSFKSIIPYYNYEFDILLQKFGQIKTLKKLLLFPQLHTYPGVNDDERELVARELYRRCCQTLQTLNRQDLELL
;
A
#
# COMPACT_ATOMS: atom_id res chain seq x y z
N MET A 1 15.32 -53.47 15.91
CA MET A 1 14.94 -52.30 16.72
C MET A 1 13.47 -52.43 17.06
N THR A 2 13.01 -51.94 18.21
CA THR A 2 11.58 -51.88 18.56
C THR A 2 10.89 -50.89 17.62
N LYS A 3 9.72 -51.28 17.09
CA LYS A 3 8.87 -50.44 16.25
C LYS A 3 8.46 -49.18 17.03
N ILE A 4 8.54 -48.03 16.37
CA ILE A 4 8.14 -46.73 16.91
C ILE A 4 6.61 -46.61 16.80
N GLU A 5 5.94 -46.27 17.90
CA GLU A 5 4.47 -46.08 17.93
C GLU A 5 4.07 -44.72 17.35
N PHE A 6 2.95 -44.60 16.64
CA PHE A 6 2.50 -43.28 16.19
C PHE A 6 1.98 -42.40 17.35
N GLY A 7 1.94 -41.08 17.13
CA GLY A 7 1.37 -40.12 18.07
C GLY A 7 2.40 -39.25 18.78
N GLU A 8 1.98 -38.63 19.89
CA GLU A 8 2.75 -37.60 20.59
C GLU A 8 4.14 -38.07 21.04
N LYS A 9 4.24 -39.30 21.56
CA LYS A 9 5.51 -39.86 22.01
C LYS A 9 6.56 -39.87 20.91
N THR A 10 6.18 -40.20 19.69
CA THR A 10 7.11 -40.18 18.54
C THR A 10 7.57 -38.77 18.20
N ARG A 11 6.69 -37.78 18.30
CA ARG A 11 7.07 -36.38 18.15
C ARG A 11 8.12 -35.97 19.19
N LEU A 12 7.92 -36.36 20.45
CA LEU A 12 8.82 -36.03 21.57
C LEU A 12 10.18 -36.72 21.42
N ASP A 13 10.19 -38.03 21.15
CA ASP A 13 11.41 -38.85 21.23
C ASP A 13 12.23 -38.78 19.93
N HIS A 14 11.57 -38.57 18.78
CA HIS A 14 12.18 -38.76 17.46
C HIS A 14 12.21 -37.52 16.57
N TYR A 15 11.72 -36.36 17.01
CA TYR A 15 11.82 -35.11 16.23
C TYR A 15 12.48 -33.98 17.04
N LEU A 16 13.15 -33.07 16.31
CA LEU A 16 13.87 -31.92 16.88
C LEU A 16 13.01 -30.65 16.99
N MET A 17 11.75 -30.71 16.57
CA MET A 17 10.86 -29.54 16.55
C MET A 17 10.59 -29.05 17.97
N ASP A 18 10.28 -27.76 18.09
CA ASP A 18 9.80 -27.19 19.34
C ASP A 18 8.53 -27.92 19.79
N GLN A 19 8.61 -28.54 20.96
CA GLN A 19 7.58 -29.42 21.49
C GLN A 19 6.35 -28.66 21.98
N GLU A 20 6.45 -27.33 22.15
CA GLU A 20 5.33 -26.46 22.47
C GLU A 20 4.51 -26.07 21.23
N LEU A 21 5.01 -26.33 20.02
CA LEU A 21 4.30 -26.04 18.78
C LEU A 21 3.23 -27.09 18.47
N VAL A 22 2.03 -26.63 18.14
CA VAL A 22 1.03 -27.43 17.43
C VAL A 22 1.31 -27.30 15.95
N TYR A 23 2.03 -28.27 15.39
CA TYR A 23 2.53 -28.19 14.01
C TYR A 23 1.65 -28.98 13.05
N VAL A 24 0.73 -28.29 12.36
CA VAL A 24 -0.20 -28.88 11.39
C VAL A 24 0.16 -28.51 9.93
N ASN A 25 1.43 -28.18 9.67
CA ASN A 25 1.92 -27.78 8.35
C ASN A 25 3.13 -28.58 7.87
N HIS A 26 3.11 -29.91 8.03
CA HIS A 26 4.18 -30.79 7.53
C HIS A 26 4.41 -30.66 6.02
N GLY A 27 3.34 -30.41 5.26
CA GLY A 27 3.37 -30.33 3.80
C GLY A 27 4.26 -29.20 3.23
N SER A 28 4.53 -28.12 3.97
CA SER A 28 5.41 -27.05 3.49
C SER A 28 6.87 -27.47 3.52
N TYR A 29 7.41 -27.75 4.72
CA TYR A 29 8.85 -27.91 4.93
C TYR A 29 9.27 -29.15 5.71
N GLY A 30 8.31 -29.94 6.22
CA GLY A 30 8.46 -31.20 6.97
C GLY A 30 9.74 -31.37 7.79
N PRO A 31 9.71 -31.35 9.13
CA PRO A 31 10.90 -31.74 9.89
C PRO A 31 11.26 -33.21 9.55
N CYS A 32 12.54 -33.48 9.34
CA CYS A 32 13.05 -34.84 9.29
C CYS A 32 13.16 -35.41 10.72
N PRO A 33 13.00 -36.73 10.92
CA PRO A 33 13.27 -37.38 12.19
C PRO A 33 14.73 -37.15 12.64
N ARG A 34 14.98 -37.15 13.95
CA ARG A 34 16.31 -37.07 14.56
C ARG A 34 17.25 -38.11 13.95
N PHE A 35 16.75 -39.32 13.70
CA PHE A 35 17.48 -40.40 13.05
C PHE A 35 18.08 -40.01 11.69
N VAL A 36 17.37 -39.20 10.90
CA VAL A 36 17.82 -38.69 9.60
C VAL A 36 18.72 -37.46 9.78
N TYR A 37 18.43 -36.62 10.78
CA TYR A 37 19.26 -35.47 11.12
C TYR A 37 20.66 -35.87 11.61
N ASP A 38 20.77 -36.90 12.44
CA ASP A 38 22.06 -37.37 12.95
C ASP A 38 22.94 -37.88 11.80
N GLU A 39 22.34 -38.54 10.81
CA GLU A 39 23.04 -38.94 9.58
C GLU A 39 23.49 -37.73 8.76
N LEU A 40 22.66 -36.70 8.64
CA LEU A 40 23.04 -35.43 8.00
C LEU A 40 24.30 -34.83 8.66
N GLN A 41 24.36 -34.80 10.00
CA GLN A 41 25.52 -34.30 10.73
C GLN A 41 26.76 -35.18 10.54
N ARG A 42 26.58 -36.50 10.60
CA ARG A 42 27.65 -37.47 10.35
C ARG A 42 28.27 -37.28 8.97
N ILE A 43 27.45 -37.11 7.95
CA ILE A 43 27.91 -36.85 6.58
C ILE A 43 28.71 -35.55 6.51
N ARG A 44 28.23 -34.45 7.12
CA ARG A 44 28.95 -33.17 7.15
C ARG A 44 30.33 -33.30 7.80
N LEU A 45 30.40 -34.03 8.92
CA LEU A 45 31.69 -34.33 9.57
C LEU A 45 32.63 -35.14 8.67
N LEU A 46 32.11 -36.07 7.86
CA LEU A 46 32.91 -36.78 6.87
C LEU A 46 33.46 -35.87 5.77
N GLN A 47 32.69 -34.87 5.33
CA GLN A 47 33.17 -33.92 4.31
C GLN A 47 34.38 -33.14 4.83
N GLU A 48 34.29 -32.63 6.07
CA GLU A 48 35.35 -31.82 6.68
C GLU A 48 36.57 -32.65 7.11
N GLY A 49 36.37 -33.92 7.48
CA GLY A 49 37.47 -34.79 7.91
C GLY A 49 38.49 -35.08 6.81
N ASN A 50 38.08 -35.10 5.54
CA ASN A 50 38.97 -35.20 4.38
C ASN A 50 38.28 -34.67 3.10
N PRO A 51 38.32 -33.34 2.85
CA PRO A 51 37.59 -32.73 1.75
C PRO A 51 38.01 -33.24 0.37
N ASP A 52 39.31 -33.47 0.14
CA ASP A 52 39.77 -33.99 -1.16
C ASP A 52 39.25 -35.40 -1.42
N HIS A 53 39.31 -36.30 -0.44
CA HIS A 53 38.73 -37.65 -0.60
C HIS A 53 37.22 -37.60 -0.84
N TRP A 54 36.52 -36.73 -0.09
CA TRP A 54 35.09 -36.52 -0.23
C TRP A 54 34.71 -36.05 -1.64
N PHE A 55 35.24 -34.89 -2.06
CA PHE A 55 34.83 -34.22 -3.29
C PHE A 55 35.36 -34.90 -4.57
N ARG A 56 36.48 -35.63 -4.49
CA ARG A 56 37.07 -36.32 -5.66
C ARG A 56 36.57 -37.75 -5.84
N SER A 57 36.08 -38.41 -4.79
CA SER A 57 35.75 -39.84 -4.85
C SER A 57 34.47 -40.21 -4.11
N LEU A 58 34.46 -40.12 -2.77
CA LEU A 58 33.43 -40.76 -1.94
C LEU A 58 32.01 -40.30 -2.25
N LYS A 59 31.82 -39.00 -2.53
CA LYS A 59 30.48 -38.44 -2.80
C LYS A 59 29.81 -39.03 -4.04
N TYR A 60 30.57 -39.48 -5.04
CA TYR A 60 30.00 -40.07 -6.26
C TYR A 60 29.44 -41.47 -6.01
N THR A 61 30.16 -42.29 -5.23
CA THR A 61 29.69 -43.62 -4.83
C THR A 61 28.42 -43.51 -3.99
N LEU A 62 28.43 -42.64 -2.97
CA LEU A 62 27.24 -42.39 -2.13
C LEU A 62 26.06 -41.87 -2.95
N TYR A 63 26.31 -40.99 -3.92
CA TYR A 63 25.26 -40.49 -4.80
C TYR A 63 24.62 -41.59 -5.63
N ALA A 64 25.41 -42.45 -6.26
CA ALA A 64 24.90 -43.57 -7.06
C ALA A 64 24.02 -44.50 -6.20
N ASP A 65 24.43 -44.78 -4.96
CA ASP A 65 23.63 -45.59 -4.03
C ASP A 65 22.32 -44.91 -3.64
N CYS A 66 22.32 -43.59 -3.46
CA CYS A 66 21.11 -42.82 -3.20
C CYS A 66 20.16 -42.82 -4.40
N VAL A 67 20.67 -42.72 -5.63
CA VAL A 67 19.86 -42.84 -6.86
C VAL A 67 19.25 -44.24 -6.98
N ARG A 68 20.02 -45.31 -6.69
CA ARG A 68 19.47 -46.68 -6.65
C ARG A 68 18.38 -46.84 -5.58
N ALA A 69 18.60 -46.29 -4.39
CA ALA A 69 17.61 -46.31 -3.33
C ALA A 69 16.32 -45.57 -3.74
N ALA A 70 16.45 -44.42 -4.42
CA ALA A 70 15.33 -43.67 -4.98
C ALA A 70 14.58 -44.49 -6.05
N ALA A 71 15.30 -45.05 -7.01
CA ALA A 71 14.74 -45.84 -8.11
C ALA A 71 13.96 -47.06 -7.60
N ASN A 72 14.55 -47.82 -6.67
CA ASN A 72 13.90 -48.97 -6.04
C ASN A 72 12.65 -48.54 -5.26
N ARG A 73 12.73 -47.45 -4.50
CA ARG A 73 11.61 -46.98 -3.66
C ARG A 73 10.44 -46.47 -4.49
N LEU A 74 10.71 -45.79 -5.58
CA LEU A 74 9.69 -45.18 -6.44
C LEU A 74 9.29 -46.08 -7.60
N ASP A 75 9.83 -47.30 -7.67
CA ASP A 75 9.58 -48.27 -8.73
C ASP A 75 9.77 -47.66 -10.12
N CYS A 76 11.03 -47.36 -10.45
CA CYS A 76 11.50 -46.97 -11.78
C CYS A 76 12.92 -47.48 -12.04
N ASN A 77 13.38 -47.35 -13.29
CA ASN A 77 14.76 -47.74 -13.64
C ASN A 77 15.77 -46.71 -13.17
N PHE A 78 16.97 -47.18 -12.85
CA PHE A 78 18.09 -46.35 -12.38
C PHE A 78 18.37 -45.16 -13.30
N GLU A 79 18.33 -45.37 -14.62
CA GLU A 79 18.67 -44.39 -15.64
C GLU A 79 17.58 -43.32 -15.85
N GLN A 80 16.39 -43.52 -15.28
CA GLN A 80 15.24 -42.63 -15.47
C GLN A 80 15.12 -41.57 -14.39
N ILE A 81 15.93 -41.61 -13.32
CA ILE A 81 15.78 -40.75 -12.16
C ILE A 81 17.10 -40.12 -11.73
N THR A 82 17.06 -38.84 -11.42
CA THR A 82 18.19 -38.13 -10.80
C THR A 82 17.74 -37.36 -9.57
N LEU A 83 18.66 -37.09 -8.65
CA LEU A 83 18.37 -36.31 -7.45
C LEU A 83 18.65 -34.83 -7.68
N VAL A 84 17.75 -33.98 -7.17
CA VAL A 84 17.83 -32.52 -7.23
C VAL A 84 17.51 -31.92 -5.87
N ASP A 85 17.89 -30.67 -5.63
CA ASP A 85 17.75 -30.06 -4.30
C ASP A 85 16.29 -29.90 -3.87
N ASN A 86 15.44 -29.51 -4.81
CA ASN A 86 14.02 -29.24 -4.57
C ASN A 86 13.22 -29.35 -5.87
N ALA A 87 11.90 -29.45 -5.75
CA ALA A 87 11.00 -29.56 -6.89
C ALA A 87 11.14 -28.37 -7.86
N THR A 88 11.31 -27.14 -7.35
CA THR A 88 11.49 -25.94 -8.17
C THR A 88 12.70 -26.07 -9.10
N VAL A 89 13.83 -26.60 -8.62
CA VAL A 89 15.03 -26.87 -9.43
C VAL A 89 14.74 -27.88 -10.54
N GLY A 90 14.08 -29.00 -10.22
CA GLY A 90 13.71 -30.02 -11.21
C GLY A 90 12.78 -29.49 -12.30
N VAL A 91 11.75 -28.74 -11.91
CA VAL A 91 10.80 -28.09 -12.84
C VAL A 91 11.51 -27.06 -13.72
N ASN A 92 12.39 -26.23 -13.13
CA ASN A 92 13.17 -25.25 -13.89
C ASN A 92 14.06 -25.91 -14.93
N ALA A 93 14.84 -26.91 -14.53
CA ALA A 93 15.75 -27.61 -15.42
C ALA A 93 14.99 -28.20 -16.61
N LEU A 94 13.88 -28.90 -16.36
CA LEU A 94 13.11 -29.51 -17.42
C LEU A 94 12.44 -28.47 -18.35
N ILE A 95 11.67 -27.52 -17.80
CA ILE A 95 10.93 -26.54 -18.61
C ILE A 95 11.88 -25.63 -19.39
N LYS A 96 13.00 -25.22 -18.78
CA LYS A 96 13.98 -24.32 -19.41
C LYS A 96 15.00 -25.03 -20.26
N SER A 97 15.14 -26.35 -20.18
CA SER A 97 15.93 -27.10 -21.15
C SER A 97 15.34 -27.06 -22.56
N SER A 98 16.15 -27.38 -23.56
CA SER A 98 15.68 -27.66 -24.91
C SER A 98 14.95 -29.00 -24.89
N LEU A 99 13.66 -29.00 -24.54
CA LEU A 99 12.83 -30.20 -24.65
C LEU A 99 12.98 -30.75 -26.08
N PRO A 100 13.33 -32.03 -26.26
CA PRO A 100 13.44 -32.62 -27.58
C PRO A 100 12.04 -32.76 -28.17
N THR A 101 11.57 -31.71 -28.85
CA THR A 101 10.32 -31.75 -29.61
C THR A 101 10.64 -32.04 -31.06
N SER A 102 10.04 -33.09 -31.62
CA SER A 102 10.08 -33.39 -33.06
C SER A 102 9.35 -32.34 -33.93
N ARG A 103 8.74 -31.33 -33.30
CA ARG A 103 7.97 -30.26 -33.94
C ARG A 103 8.78 -28.95 -33.99
N PRO A 104 8.61 -28.10 -35.01
CA PRO A 104 9.25 -26.80 -35.09
C PRO A 104 9.01 -25.96 -33.81
N ILE A 105 10.06 -25.26 -33.38
CA ILE A 105 10.12 -24.48 -32.14
C ILE A 105 9.32 -23.17 -32.23
N SER A 106 8.94 -22.71 -33.43
CA SER A 106 8.15 -21.50 -33.60
C SER A 106 6.72 -21.67 -33.06
N ASN A 107 6.24 -20.67 -32.31
CA ASN A 107 4.86 -20.54 -31.80
C ASN A 107 4.39 -21.64 -30.83
N GLY A 108 5.29 -22.21 -30.00
CA GLY A 108 4.93 -23.19 -28.99
C GLY A 108 4.00 -22.66 -27.89
N THR A 109 3.30 -23.57 -27.20
CA THR A 109 2.43 -23.26 -26.07
C THR A 109 2.72 -24.21 -24.90
N ILE A 110 2.80 -23.68 -23.68
CA ILE A 110 2.81 -24.49 -22.45
C ILE A 110 1.39 -24.48 -21.87
N LEU A 111 0.80 -25.65 -21.71
CA LEU A 111 -0.50 -25.84 -21.07
C LEU A 111 -0.29 -26.02 -19.55
N CYS A 112 -1.06 -25.31 -18.74
CA CYS A 112 -1.07 -25.49 -17.29
C CYS A 112 -2.46 -25.27 -16.71
N THR A 113 -2.62 -25.45 -15.41
CA THR A 113 -3.87 -25.10 -14.71
C THR A 113 -3.67 -23.87 -13.84
N ASN A 114 -4.78 -23.21 -13.49
CA ASN A 114 -4.77 -22.18 -12.47
C ASN A 114 -4.49 -22.74 -11.05
N LEU A 115 -4.34 -24.05 -10.86
CA LEU A 115 -4.03 -24.67 -9.56
C LEU A 115 -2.53 -24.81 -9.29
N ALA A 116 -1.71 -24.58 -10.31
CA ALA A 116 -0.26 -24.75 -10.26
C ALA A 116 0.37 -23.96 -9.11
N TYR A 117 1.38 -24.54 -8.48
CA TYR A 117 2.18 -23.85 -7.47
C TYR A 117 2.86 -22.60 -8.05
N GLY A 118 2.96 -21.54 -7.25
CA GLY A 118 3.41 -20.22 -7.72
C GLY A 118 4.78 -20.25 -8.42
N SER A 119 5.77 -20.96 -7.87
CA SER A 119 7.10 -21.05 -8.49
C SER A 119 7.08 -21.78 -9.84
N VAL A 120 6.19 -22.76 -10.00
CA VAL A 120 5.99 -23.48 -11.27
C VAL A 120 5.36 -22.55 -12.29
N LEU A 121 4.34 -21.78 -11.91
CA LEU A 121 3.72 -20.81 -12.79
C LEU A 121 4.72 -19.75 -13.27
N PHE A 122 5.52 -19.17 -12.37
CA PHE A 122 6.57 -18.22 -12.74
C PHE A 122 7.59 -18.83 -13.71
N THR A 123 7.95 -20.10 -13.50
CA THR A 123 8.86 -20.82 -14.40
C THR A 123 8.26 -20.98 -15.79
N ILE A 124 6.97 -21.33 -15.88
CA ILE A 124 6.23 -21.46 -17.15
C ILE A 124 6.18 -20.12 -17.88
N GLU A 125 5.82 -19.05 -17.18
CA GLU A 125 5.71 -17.69 -17.75
C GLU A 125 7.07 -17.19 -18.26
N GLU A 126 8.11 -17.32 -17.45
CA GLU A 126 9.47 -16.92 -17.82
C GLU A 126 9.97 -17.72 -19.03
N ALA A 127 9.81 -19.05 -19.01
CA ALA A 127 10.26 -19.92 -20.08
C ALA A 127 9.50 -19.67 -21.39
N ALA A 128 8.19 -19.40 -21.30
CA ALA A 128 7.37 -19.05 -22.44
C ALA A 128 7.81 -17.70 -23.04
N LYS A 129 8.02 -16.69 -22.20
CA LYS A 129 8.51 -15.36 -22.60
C LYS A 129 9.87 -15.46 -23.32
N GLN A 130 10.83 -16.21 -22.77
CA GLN A 130 12.16 -16.39 -23.36
C GLN A 130 12.13 -17.05 -24.75
N ARG A 131 11.16 -17.93 -25.00
CA ARG A 131 11.01 -18.68 -26.27
C ARG A 131 10.08 -18.02 -27.28
N GLY A 132 9.42 -16.91 -26.91
CA GLY A 132 8.30 -16.35 -27.71
C GLY A 132 7.10 -17.31 -27.80
N TRP A 133 6.91 -18.15 -26.78
CA TRP A 133 5.81 -19.10 -26.66
C TRP A 133 4.64 -18.49 -25.88
N LYS A 134 3.48 -19.15 -25.96
CA LYS A 134 2.28 -18.79 -25.20
C LYS A 134 2.15 -19.64 -23.94
N VAL A 135 1.49 -19.09 -22.93
CA VAL A 135 0.96 -19.87 -21.80
C VAL A 135 -0.54 -20.05 -22.03
N ARG A 136 -1.01 -21.30 -21.99
CA ARG A 136 -2.43 -21.64 -22.07
C ARG A 136 -2.86 -22.20 -20.73
N MET A 137 -3.69 -21.46 -20.02
CA MET A 137 -4.14 -21.83 -18.67
C MET A 137 -5.55 -22.40 -18.70
N ILE A 138 -5.72 -23.62 -18.18
CA ILE A 138 -7.02 -24.21 -17.87
C ILE A 138 -7.50 -23.59 -16.55
N ASN A 139 -8.59 -22.82 -16.63
CA ASN A 139 -9.22 -22.23 -15.46
C ASN A 139 -10.15 -23.24 -14.79
N ILE A 140 -9.60 -24.04 -13.87
CA ILE A 140 -10.40 -24.97 -13.07
C ILE A 140 -11.40 -24.20 -12.23
N ARG A 141 -12.66 -24.58 -12.34
CA ARG A 141 -13.79 -24.02 -11.61
C ARG A 141 -14.05 -24.82 -10.34
N HIS A 142 -14.35 -24.10 -9.27
CA HIS A 142 -14.78 -24.66 -7.99
C HIS A 142 -16.25 -24.27 -7.70
N PRO A 143 -17.00 -25.08 -6.95
CA PRO A 143 -16.62 -26.42 -6.49
C PRO A 143 -16.52 -27.42 -7.66
N ILE A 144 -15.66 -28.42 -7.53
CA ILE A 144 -15.59 -29.55 -8.47
C ILE A 144 -16.69 -30.52 -8.05
N GLU A 145 -17.61 -30.85 -8.97
CA GLU A 145 -18.75 -31.71 -8.66
C GLU A 145 -18.33 -33.18 -8.52
N ASN A 146 -17.52 -33.66 -9.46
CA ASN A 146 -17.01 -35.02 -9.51
C ASN A 146 -15.75 -35.11 -10.37
N LYS A 147 -15.01 -36.22 -10.27
CA LYS A 147 -13.79 -36.47 -11.06
C LYS A 147 -13.98 -36.30 -12.57
N GLN A 148 -15.11 -36.76 -13.14
CA GLN A 148 -15.38 -36.64 -14.57
C GLN A 148 -15.54 -35.19 -15.00
N SER A 149 -16.23 -34.36 -14.21
CA SER A 149 -16.39 -32.92 -14.48
C SER A 149 -15.05 -32.16 -14.49
N PHE A 150 -14.06 -32.64 -13.70
CA PHE A 150 -12.72 -32.09 -13.72
C PHE A 150 -11.97 -32.43 -15.02
N ILE A 151 -12.02 -33.70 -15.43
CA ILE A 151 -11.41 -34.16 -16.70
C ILE A 151 -12.08 -33.47 -17.89
N GLN A 152 -13.41 -33.28 -17.85
CA GLN A 152 -14.15 -32.58 -18.89
C GLN A 152 -13.65 -31.14 -19.09
N GLN A 153 -13.26 -30.44 -18.03
CA GLN A 153 -12.69 -29.09 -18.16
C GLN A 153 -11.37 -29.07 -18.94
N PHE A 154 -10.55 -30.12 -18.85
CA PHE A 154 -9.36 -30.29 -19.69
C PHE A 154 -9.76 -30.53 -21.15
N GLN A 155 -10.71 -31.44 -21.38
CA GLN A 155 -11.17 -31.77 -22.72
C GLN A 155 -11.81 -30.56 -23.42
N ASP A 156 -12.65 -29.81 -22.71
CA ASP A 156 -13.27 -28.58 -23.21
C ASP A 156 -12.24 -27.52 -23.57
N GLU A 157 -11.17 -27.39 -22.78
CA GLU A 157 -10.08 -26.49 -23.12
C GLU A 157 -9.37 -26.98 -24.38
N LEU A 158 -8.97 -28.24 -24.46
CA LEU A 158 -8.30 -28.81 -25.65
C LEU A 158 -9.14 -28.65 -26.92
N ASN A 159 -10.47 -28.76 -26.83
CA ASN A 159 -11.38 -28.61 -27.96
C ASN A 159 -11.47 -27.19 -28.55
N LYS A 160 -10.91 -26.16 -27.89
CA LYS A 160 -10.90 -24.78 -28.43
C LYS A 160 -9.91 -24.55 -29.59
N GLY A 161 -9.14 -25.56 -30.00
CA GLY A 161 -8.17 -25.47 -31.11
C GLY A 161 -6.71 -25.30 -30.65
N ASP A 162 -5.77 -25.21 -31.60
CA ASP A 162 -4.32 -25.03 -31.42
C ASP A 162 -3.61 -26.12 -30.57
N VAL A 163 -4.20 -27.30 -30.41
CA VAL A 163 -3.62 -28.40 -29.62
C VAL A 163 -2.29 -28.91 -30.18
N GLU A 164 -2.10 -28.81 -31.49
CA GLU A 164 -0.87 -29.14 -32.19
C GLU A 164 0.30 -28.22 -31.81
N ASN A 165 0.01 -27.03 -31.28
CA ASN A 165 1.00 -26.06 -30.82
C ASN A 165 1.39 -26.25 -29.35
N ILE A 166 0.66 -27.07 -28.58
CA ILE A 166 1.02 -27.38 -27.20
C ILE A 166 2.28 -28.26 -27.21
N ARG A 167 3.33 -27.79 -26.52
CA ARG A 167 4.65 -28.43 -26.45
C ARG A 167 4.90 -29.15 -25.14
N LEU A 168 4.20 -28.75 -24.07
CA LEU A 168 4.27 -29.36 -22.75
C LEU A 168 2.97 -29.04 -21.99
N ALA A 169 2.43 -30.02 -21.28
CA ALA A 169 1.44 -29.81 -20.24
C ALA A 169 2.11 -29.96 -18.86
N VAL A 170 1.85 -29.01 -17.96
CA VAL A 170 2.32 -29.04 -16.57
C VAL A 170 1.12 -29.12 -15.64
N ILE A 171 1.03 -30.22 -14.89
CA ILE A 171 -0.08 -30.50 -13.96
C ILE A 171 0.44 -30.94 -12.59
N ASP A 172 -0.29 -30.64 -11.53
CA ASP A 172 0.05 -31.11 -10.18
C ASP A 172 -0.40 -32.57 -9.97
N HIS A 173 0.27 -33.34 -9.11
CA HIS A 173 -0.30 -34.59 -8.58
C HIS A 173 -1.21 -34.29 -7.39
N ILE A 174 -0.73 -33.48 -6.45
CA ILE A 174 -1.51 -32.93 -5.35
C ILE A 174 -1.23 -31.43 -5.27
N THR A 175 -2.27 -30.60 -5.39
CA THR A 175 -2.11 -29.14 -5.38
C THR A 175 -1.76 -28.63 -3.99
N SER A 176 -0.83 -27.69 -3.92
CA SER A 176 -0.33 -27.17 -2.63
C SER A 176 -1.38 -26.33 -1.88
N ALA A 177 -1.96 -25.33 -2.54
CA ALA A 177 -2.89 -24.40 -1.89
C ALA A 177 -4.28 -25.01 -1.65
N THR A 178 -4.74 -25.91 -2.52
CA THR A 178 -6.12 -26.42 -2.47
C THR A 178 -6.23 -27.87 -2.00
N ALA A 179 -5.11 -28.56 -1.77
CA ALA A 179 -5.05 -29.95 -1.30
C ALA A 179 -5.88 -30.93 -2.15
N ILE A 180 -5.87 -30.75 -3.47
CA ILE A 180 -6.64 -31.57 -4.43
C ILE A 180 -5.74 -32.65 -4.99
N LEU A 181 -6.16 -33.91 -4.89
CA LEU A 181 -5.57 -35.04 -5.59
C LEU A 181 -6.10 -35.09 -7.03
N LEU A 182 -5.23 -34.86 -8.01
CA LEU A 182 -5.61 -34.85 -9.42
C LEU A 182 -5.60 -36.27 -9.98
N PRO A 183 -6.54 -36.62 -10.89
CA PRO A 183 -6.56 -37.90 -11.59
C PRO A 183 -5.49 -37.96 -12.69
N ILE A 184 -4.22 -37.93 -12.30
CA ILE A 184 -3.11 -37.68 -13.23
C ILE A 184 -2.94 -38.78 -14.29
N VAL A 185 -3.38 -40.01 -14.03
CA VAL A 185 -3.34 -41.09 -15.03
C VAL A 185 -4.34 -40.77 -16.14
N GLU A 186 -5.60 -40.52 -15.80
CA GLU A 186 -6.64 -40.19 -16.77
C GLU A 186 -6.33 -38.89 -17.53
N LEU A 187 -5.77 -37.89 -16.85
CA LEU A 187 -5.35 -36.63 -17.48
C LEU A 187 -4.18 -36.83 -18.43
N THR A 188 -3.20 -37.65 -18.05
CA THR A 188 -2.05 -37.93 -18.90
C THR A 188 -2.50 -38.70 -20.15
N ASP A 189 -3.34 -39.72 -19.99
CA ASP A 189 -3.86 -40.50 -21.11
C ASP A 189 -4.67 -39.61 -22.07
N LEU A 190 -5.49 -38.68 -21.53
CA LEU A 190 -6.18 -37.67 -22.31
C LEU A 190 -5.18 -36.79 -23.08
N LEU A 191 -4.18 -36.21 -22.43
CA LEU A 191 -3.19 -35.32 -23.06
C LEU A 191 -2.34 -36.06 -24.11
N HIS A 192 -1.98 -37.31 -23.85
CA HIS A 192 -1.28 -38.20 -24.77
C HIS A 192 -2.11 -38.53 -26.01
N SER A 193 -3.44 -38.61 -25.91
CA SER A 193 -4.32 -38.76 -27.08
C SER A 193 -4.20 -37.58 -28.07
N TYR A 194 -3.81 -36.40 -27.57
CA TYR A 194 -3.47 -35.21 -28.37
C TYR A 194 -1.97 -35.08 -28.67
N LYS A 195 -1.16 -36.09 -28.32
CA LYS A 195 0.30 -36.12 -28.48
C LYS A 195 1.00 -34.97 -27.74
N ILE A 196 0.53 -34.64 -26.53
CA ILE A 196 1.08 -33.59 -25.66
C ILE A 196 1.87 -34.26 -24.53
N PRO A 197 3.19 -33.99 -24.38
CA PRO A 197 3.96 -34.55 -23.28
C PRO A 197 3.58 -33.87 -21.95
N VAL A 198 3.66 -34.62 -20.86
CA VAL A 198 3.15 -34.22 -19.54
C VAL A 198 4.26 -34.24 -18.50
N LEU A 199 4.50 -33.07 -17.89
CA LEU A 199 5.23 -32.91 -16.65
C LEU A 199 4.24 -32.87 -15.48
N VAL A 200 4.42 -33.80 -14.54
CA VAL A 200 3.71 -33.78 -13.26
C VAL A 200 4.59 -33.10 -12.19
N ASP A 201 4.11 -31.98 -11.65
CA ASP A 201 4.60 -31.47 -10.36
C ASP A 201 3.99 -32.32 -9.24
N GLY A 202 4.79 -33.26 -8.78
CA GLY A 202 4.46 -34.21 -7.75
C GLY A 202 5.12 -33.93 -6.43
N ALA A 203 5.46 -32.68 -6.09
CA ALA A 203 6.14 -32.35 -4.83
C ALA A 203 5.41 -32.91 -3.59
N HIS A 204 4.08 -33.00 -3.61
CA HIS A 204 3.25 -33.56 -2.54
C HIS A 204 2.85 -35.04 -2.73
N GLY A 205 3.31 -35.70 -3.80
CA GLY A 205 2.89 -37.05 -4.17
C GLY A 205 3.61 -38.18 -3.42
N PRO A 206 4.95 -38.31 -3.51
CA PRO A 206 5.69 -39.40 -2.86
C PRO A 206 5.40 -39.47 -1.36
N GLY A 207 5.07 -40.67 -0.86
CA GLY A 207 4.77 -40.93 0.55
C GLY A 207 3.37 -40.52 1.02
N GLN A 208 2.56 -39.84 0.20
CA GLN A 208 1.21 -39.39 0.57
C GLN A 208 0.12 -39.73 -0.45
N ALA A 209 0.38 -39.73 -1.77
CA ALA A 209 -0.69 -39.86 -2.76
C ALA A 209 -1.39 -41.22 -2.69
N VAL A 210 -0.60 -42.28 -2.57
CA VAL A 210 -1.04 -43.68 -2.41
C VAL A 210 -0.05 -44.42 -1.51
N PRO A 211 -0.46 -45.52 -0.84
CA PRO A 211 0.43 -46.31 0.02
C PRO A 211 1.67 -46.83 -0.72
N HIS A 212 1.44 -47.38 -1.93
CA HIS A 212 2.50 -47.88 -2.82
C HIS A 212 2.68 -46.96 -4.02
N PHE A 213 3.47 -45.91 -3.83
CA PHE A 213 3.80 -44.98 -4.90
C PHE A 213 4.76 -45.63 -5.91
N SER A 214 4.35 -45.71 -7.17
CA SER A 214 5.15 -46.28 -8.27
C SER A 214 5.09 -45.37 -9.49
N LEU A 215 6.25 -44.97 -10.00
CA LEU A 215 6.39 -44.19 -11.22
C LEU A 215 6.10 -45.03 -12.48
N ASN A 216 6.38 -46.34 -12.43
CA ASN A 216 6.03 -47.29 -13.48
C ASN A 216 4.51 -47.43 -13.69
N LYS A 217 3.70 -47.23 -12.64
CA LYS A 217 2.22 -47.22 -12.72
C LYS A 217 1.63 -45.91 -13.25
N LEU A 218 2.42 -44.86 -13.34
CA LEU A 218 2.00 -43.59 -13.95
C LEU A 218 2.33 -43.60 -15.43
N THR A 219 1.59 -42.83 -16.23
CA THR A 219 1.83 -42.69 -17.68
C THR A 219 2.58 -41.41 -18.06
N CYS A 220 2.88 -40.50 -17.12
CA CYS A 220 3.50 -39.21 -17.42
C CYS A 220 4.92 -39.33 -18.00
N ASP A 221 5.32 -38.37 -18.83
CA ASP A 221 6.65 -38.31 -19.44
C ASP A 221 7.72 -37.87 -18.44
N TYR A 222 7.35 -36.92 -17.59
CA TYR A 222 8.23 -36.33 -16.59
C TYR A 222 7.51 -36.21 -15.24
N TYR A 223 8.25 -36.44 -14.16
CA TYR A 223 7.72 -36.29 -12.81
C TYR A 223 8.78 -35.63 -11.93
N VAL A 224 8.41 -34.56 -11.23
CA VAL A 224 9.26 -33.95 -10.22
C VAL A 224 8.63 -34.17 -8.86
N GLY A 225 9.39 -34.72 -7.91
CA GLY A 225 8.88 -35.04 -6.58
C GLY A 225 9.86 -34.68 -5.49
N THR A 226 9.39 -34.68 -4.24
CA THR A 226 10.17 -34.27 -3.09
C THR A 226 10.22 -35.36 -2.03
N PHE A 227 11.43 -35.66 -1.53
CA PHE A 227 11.63 -36.60 -0.44
C PHE A 227 11.57 -35.93 0.94
N HIS A 228 11.92 -34.65 1.05
CA HIS A 228 11.99 -33.96 2.35
C HIS A 228 10.64 -33.55 2.96
N LYS A 229 9.54 -33.91 2.30
CA LYS A 229 8.18 -33.73 2.84
C LYS A 229 7.72 -35.03 3.49
N TRP A 230 6.96 -35.85 2.76
CA TRP A 230 6.31 -37.05 3.31
C TRP A 230 7.19 -38.30 3.31
N MET A 231 8.41 -38.22 2.75
CA MET A 231 9.38 -39.32 2.77
C MET A 231 10.49 -39.08 3.80
N TYR A 232 10.37 -38.04 4.64
CA TYR A 232 11.18 -37.78 5.84
C TYR A 232 12.68 -37.52 5.62
N ALA A 233 13.13 -37.35 4.38
CA ALA A 233 14.52 -36.98 4.08
C ALA A 233 14.85 -35.57 4.59
N ALA A 234 16.14 -35.25 4.74
CA ALA A 234 16.54 -33.89 5.07
C ALA A 234 16.14 -32.90 3.96
N ARG A 235 15.79 -31.66 4.34
CA ARG A 235 15.50 -30.57 3.40
C ARG A 235 16.64 -30.38 2.42
N GLY A 236 16.31 -30.19 1.14
CA GLY A 236 17.30 -30.23 0.05
C GLY A 236 17.36 -31.59 -0.67
N CYS A 237 16.39 -32.49 -0.44
CA CYS A 237 16.29 -33.78 -1.13
C CYS A 237 15.00 -33.89 -1.95
N SER A 238 15.14 -34.04 -3.27
CA SER A 238 14.07 -34.19 -4.27
C SER A 238 14.59 -34.96 -5.47
N PHE A 239 13.73 -35.23 -6.45
CA PHE A 239 14.11 -35.95 -7.66
C PHE A 239 13.41 -35.40 -8.91
N LEU A 240 14.05 -35.66 -10.04
CA LEU A 240 13.50 -35.50 -11.38
C LEU A 240 13.52 -36.88 -12.05
N PHE A 241 12.35 -37.34 -12.46
CA PHE A 241 12.14 -38.55 -13.23
C PHE A 241 11.80 -38.18 -14.68
N ILE A 242 12.43 -38.88 -15.63
CA ILE A 242 12.21 -38.76 -17.06
C ILE A 242 12.06 -40.17 -17.62
N ARG A 243 10.90 -40.47 -18.20
CA ARG A 243 10.56 -41.81 -18.68
C ARG A 243 11.49 -42.27 -19.80
N ASN A 244 11.80 -41.40 -20.76
CA ASN A 244 12.69 -41.70 -21.86
C ASN A 244 14.15 -41.41 -21.48
N THR A 245 14.98 -42.43 -21.39
CA THR A 245 16.38 -42.34 -20.96
C THR A 245 17.27 -41.58 -21.96
N GLU A 246 16.94 -41.57 -23.24
CA GLU A 246 17.65 -40.75 -24.24
C GLU A 246 17.37 -39.27 -23.99
N VAL A 247 16.10 -38.92 -23.73
CA VAL A 247 15.70 -37.55 -23.36
C VAL A 247 16.34 -37.15 -22.03
N ALA A 248 16.38 -38.05 -21.05
CA ALA A 248 16.98 -37.79 -19.75
C ALA A 248 18.44 -37.31 -19.88
N ASN A 249 19.22 -37.95 -20.76
CA ASN A 249 20.62 -37.55 -21.01
C ASN A 249 20.77 -36.24 -21.81
N GLN A 250 19.69 -35.68 -22.36
CA GLN A 250 19.69 -34.41 -23.10
C GLN A 250 19.23 -33.22 -22.25
N VAL A 251 18.46 -33.46 -21.18
CA VAL A 251 18.00 -32.38 -20.29
C VAL A 251 19.17 -31.83 -19.51
N GLN A 252 19.32 -30.50 -19.54
CA GLN A 252 20.40 -29.80 -18.87
C GLN A 252 19.92 -29.07 -17.61
N PRO A 253 20.71 -29.07 -16.52
CA PRO A 253 20.47 -28.20 -15.38
C PRO A 253 20.70 -26.73 -15.75
N ALA A 254 20.26 -25.81 -14.88
CA ALA A 254 20.53 -24.38 -15.06
C ALA A 254 22.03 -24.04 -14.98
N ASN A 255 22.78 -24.80 -14.19
CA ASN A 255 24.21 -24.57 -13.97
C ASN A 255 25.05 -25.59 -14.73
N THR A 256 25.85 -25.12 -15.69
CA THR A 256 26.88 -25.93 -16.34
C THR A 256 28.12 -26.02 -15.45
N SER A 257 28.57 -27.24 -15.11
CA SER A 257 29.75 -27.47 -14.28
C SER A 257 30.44 -28.80 -14.64
N TRP A 258 31.25 -29.37 -13.75
CA TRP A 258 32.07 -30.57 -13.99
C TRP A 258 31.25 -31.79 -14.43
N GLY A 259 29.97 -31.88 -14.07
CA GLY A 259 29.05 -32.91 -14.54
C GLY A 259 28.78 -32.89 -16.06
N TYR A 260 29.08 -31.78 -16.75
CA TYR A 260 28.92 -31.64 -18.20
C TYR A 260 29.94 -32.48 -19.00
N ARG A 261 31.11 -32.76 -18.42
CA ARG A 261 32.16 -33.59 -19.04
C ARG A 261 32.66 -34.62 -18.03
N PRO A 262 31.85 -35.65 -17.73
CA PRO A 262 32.22 -36.67 -16.76
C PRO A 262 33.38 -37.54 -17.27
N SER A 263 34.16 -38.08 -16.33
CA SER A 263 35.21 -39.04 -16.64
C SER A 263 34.64 -40.42 -16.97
N ALA A 264 35.44 -41.28 -17.61
CA ALA A 264 35.05 -42.67 -17.90
C ALA A 264 34.65 -43.43 -16.63
N LEU A 265 35.44 -43.30 -15.56
CA LEU A 265 35.15 -43.94 -14.26
C LEU A 265 33.80 -43.50 -13.67
N GLN A 266 33.40 -42.24 -13.86
CA GLN A 266 32.11 -41.76 -13.40
C GLN A 266 30.95 -42.32 -14.23
N LEU A 267 31.16 -42.46 -15.55
CA LEU A 267 30.19 -43.04 -16.48
C LEU A 267 30.01 -44.55 -16.30
N ASP A 268 31.00 -45.26 -15.77
CA ASP A 268 30.87 -46.68 -15.41
C ASP A 268 29.86 -46.89 -14.26
N ALA A 269 29.70 -45.90 -13.38
CA ALA A 269 28.82 -45.98 -12.22
C ALA A 269 27.46 -45.29 -12.42
N MET A 270 27.36 -44.34 -13.35
CA MET A 270 26.23 -43.41 -13.49
C MET A 270 26.02 -42.95 -14.93
N THR A 271 24.82 -42.46 -15.24
CA THR A 271 24.51 -41.87 -16.54
C THR A 271 24.96 -40.40 -16.63
N HIS A 272 24.94 -39.85 -17.85
CA HIS A 272 25.16 -38.42 -18.05
C HIS A 272 24.11 -37.58 -17.32
N PHE A 273 22.85 -38.04 -17.33
CA PHE A 273 21.75 -37.44 -16.58
C PHE A 273 22.03 -37.32 -15.08
N HIS A 274 22.57 -38.36 -14.45
CA HIS A 274 22.94 -38.30 -13.03
C HIS A 274 24.03 -37.26 -12.77
N LEU A 275 25.10 -37.29 -13.57
CA LEU A 275 26.31 -36.51 -13.32
C LEU A 275 26.11 -35.01 -13.55
N GLN A 276 25.37 -34.63 -14.59
CA GLN A 276 25.05 -33.23 -14.85
C GLN A 276 24.25 -32.60 -13.71
N PHE A 277 23.28 -33.33 -13.16
CA PHE A 277 22.43 -32.83 -12.07
C PHE A 277 23.10 -32.92 -10.70
N PHE A 278 24.04 -33.83 -10.50
CA PHE A 278 24.76 -33.94 -9.24
C PHE A 278 25.86 -32.88 -9.09
N HIS A 279 26.71 -32.71 -10.12
CA HIS A 279 27.89 -31.87 -10.03
C HIS A 279 27.70 -30.53 -10.76
N GLN A 280 26.98 -29.62 -10.11
CA GLN A 280 26.60 -28.28 -10.60
C GLN A 280 27.41 -27.12 -9.98
N GLY A 281 28.49 -27.44 -9.26
CA GLY A 281 29.30 -26.53 -8.47
C GLY A 281 29.48 -27.05 -7.04
N THR A 282 30.55 -26.62 -6.36
CA THR A 282 30.86 -27.04 -4.99
C THR A 282 29.82 -26.49 -4.01
N ARG A 283 29.16 -27.38 -3.26
CA ARG A 283 28.11 -27.06 -2.27
C ARG A 283 27.94 -28.20 -1.27
N ASP A 284 27.15 -27.99 -0.22
CA ASP A 284 26.77 -29.05 0.71
C ASP A 284 25.67 -29.93 0.10
N GLU A 285 26.02 -31.12 -0.40
CA GLU A 285 25.05 -32.11 -0.91
C GLU A 285 24.55 -33.10 0.17
N SER A 286 24.88 -32.89 1.45
CA SER A 286 24.63 -33.88 2.52
C SER A 286 23.17 -34.32 2.61
N ALA A 287 22.23 -33.41 2.33
CA ALA A 287 20.80 -33.73 2.38
C ALA A 287 20.41 -34.85 1.41
N LEU A 288 21.01 -34.90 0.21
CA LEU A 288 20.74 -35.96 -0.78
C LEU A 288 21.14 -37.34 -0.22
N PHE A 289 22.26 -37.39 0.49
CA PHE A 289 22.81 -38.62 1.06
C PHE A 289 22.03 -39.16 2.26
N THR A 290 21.08 -38.38 2.80
CA THR A 290 20.20 -38.86 3.88
C THR A 290 19.04 -39.73 3.41
N LEU A 291 18.79 -39.80 2.09
CA LEU A 291 17.63 -40.51 1.55
C LEU A 291 17.56 -41.99 1.96
N PRO A 292 18.64 -42.79 1.86
CA PRO A 292 18.60 -44.19 2.33
C PRO A 292 18.22 -44.31 3.81
N LYS A 293 18.66 -43.35 4.65
CA LYS A 293 18.37 -43.35 6.08
C LYS A 293 16.91 -42.99 6.37
N ALA A 294 16.32 -42.11 5.58
CA ALA A 294 14.90 -41.79 5.67
C ALA A 294 14.01 -42.96 5.22
N ILE A 295 14.42 -43.65 4.15
CA ILE A 295 13.85 -44.91 3.67
C ILE A 295 13.90 -45.99 4.77
N GLU A 296 15.05 -46.17 5.41
CA GLU A 296 15.26 -47.11 6.52
C GLU A 296 14.37 -46.76 7.72
N PHE A 297 14.30 -45.48 8.11
CA PHE A 297 13.42 -45.03 9.19
C PHE A 297 11.97 -45.43 8.93
N ALA A 298 11.46 -45.10 7.75
CA ALA A 298 10.07 -45.38 7.42
C ALA A 298 9.77 -46.88 7.39
N ASP A 299 10.62 -47.68 6.72
CA ASP A 299 10.38 -49.12 6.53
C ASP A 299 10.58 -49.94 7.80
N GLN A 300 11.63 -49.64 8.56
CA GLN A 300 12.07 -50.52 9.65
C GLN A 300 11.65 -50.02 11.02
N LEU A 301 11.50 -48.71 11.21
CA LEU A 301 11.21 -48.11 12.51
C LEU A 301 9.76 -47.66 12.62
N ALA A 302 9.22 -47.01 11.60
CA ALA A 302 7.87 -46.44 11.62
C ALA A 302 6.77 -47.36 11.05
N GLY A 303 7.06 -48.66 10.87
CA GLY A 303 6.05 -49.65 10.47
C GLY A 303 5.77 -49.77 8.96
N GLY A 304 6.53 -49.08 8.12
CA GLY A 304 6.35 -49.09 6.67
C GLY A 304 5.32 -48.07 6.16
N PHE A 305 5.39 -47.76 4.86
CA PHE A 305 4.56 -46.71 4.27
C PHE A 305 3.06 -47.02 4.27
N ASP A 306 2.66 -48.30 4.29
CA ASP A 306 1.24 -48.66 4.36
C ASP A 306 0.63 -48.25 5.70
N GLU A 307 1.30 -48.56 6.80
CA GLU A 307 0.82 -48.20 8.13
C GLU A 307 0.89 -46.68 8.35
N ILE A 308 1.97 -46.04 7.91
CA ILE A 308 2.10 -44.57 7.93
C ILE A 308 0.97 -43.92 7.15
N TYR A 309 0.63 -44.47 5.97
CA TYR A 309 -0.45 -43.95 5.14
C TYR A 309 -1.80 -44.10 5.82
N GLN A 310 -2.12 -45.30 6.31
CA GLN A 310 -3.39 -45.54 6.99
C GLN A 310 -3.54 -44.65 8.22
N TYR A 311 -2.49 -44.52 9.03
CA TYR A 311 -2.50 -43.66 10.20
C TYR A 311 -2.73 -42.19 9.84
N ASN A 312 -1.91 -41.62 8.95
CA ASN A 312 -2.00 -40.20 8.61
C ASN A 312 -3.30 -39.85 7.87
N SER A 313 -3.74 -40.68 6.92
CA SER A 313 -4.98 -40.42 6.18
C SER A 313 -6.21 -40.51 7.08
N THR A 314 -6.25 -41.47 8.00
CA THR A 314 -7.33 -41.62 8.99
C THR A 314 -7.34 -40.42 9.95
N LEU A 315 -6.20 -40.12 10.59
CA LEU A 315 -6.09 -39.03 11.56
C LEU A 315 -6.44 -37.67 10.94
N SER A 316 -5.91 -37.37 9.75
CA SER A 316 -6.23 -36.12 9.05
C SER A 316 -7.72 -36.03 8.72
N GLN A 317 -8.35 -37.13 8.32
CA GLN A 317 -9.78 -37.16 8.03
C GLN A 317 -10.64 -36.98 9.28
N GLU A 318 -10.28 -37.64 10.38
CA GLU A 318 -10.94 -37.48 11.69
C GLU A 318 -10.81 -36.04 12.20
N ALA A 319 -9.61 -35.46 12.14
CA ALA A 319 -9.35 -34.07 12.53
C ALA A 319 -10.18 -33.09 11.70
N LYS A 320 -10.26 -33.31 10.37
CA LYS A 320 -11.14 -32.52 9.49
C LYS A 320 -12.60 -32.60 9.94
N THR A 321 -13.13 -33.82 10.10
CA THR A 321 -14.52 -34.02 10.50
C THR A 321 -14.83 -33.40 11.86
N LEU A 322 -13.93 -33.53 12.84
CA LEU A 322 -14.06 -32.90 14.15
C LEU A 322 -14.14 -31.37 14.05
N LEU A 323 -13.24 -30.76 13.29
CA LEU A 323 -13.19 -29.30 13.13
C LEU A 323 -14.41 -28.77 12.37
N GLU A 324 -14.83 -29.43 11.29
CA GLU A 324 -16.04 -29.07 10.55
C GLU A 324 -17.30 -29.15 11.43
N GLN A 325 -17.38 -30.18 12.29
CA GLN A 325 -18.45 -30.29 13.28
C GLN A 325 -18.40 -29.18 14.31
N ARG A 326 -17.21 -28.87 14.82
CA ARG A 326 -17.04 -27.86 15.88
C ARG A 326 -17.30 -26.44 15.38
N TRP A 327 -17.00 -26.18 14.10
CA TRP A 327 -17.13 -24.88 13.46
C TRP A 327 -18.40 -24.70 12.62
N ASN A 328 -19.25 -25.72 12.54
CA ASN A 328 -20.47 -25.73 11.72
C ASN A 328 -20.18 -25.41 10.23
N THR A 329 -19.13 -26.03 9.68
CA THR A 329 -18.69 -25.84 8.30
C THR A 329 -18.80 -27.10 7.43
N GLN A 330 -19.56 -28.11 7.89
CA GLN A 330 -19.80 -29.34 7.15
C GLN A 330 -20.43 -29.07 5.77
N GLY A 331 -20.07 -29.91 4.79
CA GLY A 331 -20.64 -29.86 3.43
C GLY A 331 -20.14 -28.70 2.56
N LYS A 332 -19.12 -27.96 3.01
CA LYS A 332 -18.52 -26.84 2.27
C LYS A 332 -17.22 -27.21 1.53
N ASP A 333 -17.05 -28.50 1.27
CA ASP A 333 -15.94 -29.02 0.48
C ASP A 333 -15.99 -28.48 -0.95
N ILE A 334 -14.82 -28.07 -1.46
CA ILE A 334 -14.71 -27.55 -2.83
C ILE A 334 -14.39 -28.65 -3.87
N VAL A 335 -14.20 -29.89 -3.42
CA VAL A 335 -13.85 -31.07 -4.25
C VAL A 335 -14.51 -32.35 -3.72
N PRO A 336 -14.80 -33.33 -4.60
CA PRO A 336 -15.40 -34.59 -4.19
C PRO A 336 -14.41 -35.43 -3.37
N LYS A 337 -14.92 -36.37 -2.56
CA LYS A 337 -14.12 -37.15 -1.61
C LYS A 337 -12.95 -37.92 -2.26
N ASP A 338 -13.16 -38.45 -3.46
CA ASP A 338 -12.17 -39.21 -4.24
C ASP A 338 -11.06 -38.33 -4.84
N MET A 339 -11.19 -37.01 -4.77
CA MET A 339 -10.17 -36.03 -5.16
C MET A 339 -9.59 -35.25 -3.98
N GLN A 340 -9.91 -35.61 -2.74
CA GLN A 340 -9.28 -35.01 -1.56
C GLN A 340 -7.90 -35.63 -1.33
N ALA A 341 -6.89 -34.80 -1.04
CA ALA A 341 -5.59 -35.33 -0.67
C ALA A 341 -5.69 -36.22 0.59
N PRO A 342 -4.87 -37.29 0.69
CA PRO A 342 -4.93 -38.19 1.83
C PRO A 342 -4.57 -37.54 3.17
N TYR A 343 -3.42 -36.86 3.29
CA TYR A 343 -3.02 -36.24 4.57
C TYR A 343 -3.30 -34.74 4.65
N LEU A 344 -3.20 -33.99 3.54
CA LEU A 344 -3.58 -32.58 3.51
C LEU A 344 -5.10 -32.43 3.47
N LYS A 345 -5.65 -31.56 4.32
CA LYS A 345 -7.09 -31.28 4.39
C LYS A 345 -7.34 -29.79 4.36
N MET A 346 -8.27 -29.36 3.51
CA MET A 346 -8.82 -28.02 3.57
C MET A 346 -10.06 -28.00 4.44
N ILE A 347 -10.18 -26.96 5.26
CA ILE A 347 -11.30 -26.77 6.18
C ILE A 347 -11.69 -25.31 6.09
N GLN A 348 -12.97 -25.05 5.86
CA GLN A 348 -13.47 -23.68 5.93
C GLN A 348 -13.48 -23.22 7.39
N LEU A 349 -12.88 -22.05 7.64
CA LEU A 349 -12.95 -21.37 8.92
C LEU A 349 -14.37 -20.85 9.19
N PRO A 350 -14.82 -20.82 10.46
CA PRO A 350 -16.05 -20.15 10.84
C PRO A 350 -15.92 -18.64 10.62
N ASP A 351 -17.05 -17.92 10.69
CA ASP A 351 -16.99 -16.46 10.70
C ASP A 351 -16.37 -15.98 12.03
N LEU A 352 -15.27 -15.25 11.93
CA LEU A 352 -14.53 -14.71 13.07
C LEU A 352 -14.75 -13.20 13.12
N GLU A 353 -15.44 -12.68 14.14
CA GLU A 353 -15.83 -11.26 14.22
C GLU A 353 -14.63 -10.30 14.15
N GLU A 354 -13.50 -10.71 14.73
CA GLU A 354 -12.27 -9.91 14.76
C GLU A 354 -11.51 -9.92 13.43
N TYR A 355 -11.77 -10.88 12.53
CA TYR A 355 -11.02 -11.08 11.28
C TYR A 355 -11.95 -10.97 10.08
N LYS A 356 -11.78 -9.93 9.27
CA LYS A 356 -12.51 -9.80 8.02
C LYS A 356 -12.01 -10.85 7.03
N LYS A 357 -12.85 -11.19 6.05
CA LYS A 357 -12.48 -12.09 4.96
C LYS A 357 -11.64 -11.32 3.94
N THR A 358 -10.40 -11.00 4.32
CA THR A 358 -9.37 -10.37 3.49
C THR A 358 -8.07 -11.17 3.61
N GLU A 359 -7.14 -10.98 2.68
CA GLU A 359 -5.83 -11.64 2.77
C GLU A 359 -4.97 -11.09 3.91
N GLU A 360 -5.09 -9.81 4.20
CA GLU A 360 -4.43 -9.19 5.35
C GLU A 360 -4.88 -9.84 6.66
N ASP A 361 -6.18 -10.01 6.86
CA ASP A 361 -6.69 -10.67 8.06
C ASP A 361 -6.42 -12.18 8.06
N ALA A 362 -6.25 -12.82 6.90
CA ALA A 362 -5.76 -14.20 6.83
C ALA A 362 -4.28 -14.31 7.29
N LEU A 363 -3.42 -13.38 6.88
CA LEU A 363 -2.02 -13.29 7.33
C LEU A 363 -1.92 -12.90 8.81
N ARG A 364 -2.77 -11.98 9.26
CA ARG A 364 -2.86 -11.58 10.66
C ARG A 364 -3.32 -12.76 11.51
N LEU A 365 -4.39 -13.46 11.10
CA LEU A 365 -4.84 -14.67 11.79
C LEU A 365 -3.73 -15.71 11.85
N LEU A 366 -2.99 -15.93 10.77
CA LEU A 366 -1.82 -16.82 10.79
C LEU A 366 -0.78 -16.39 11.82
N THR A 367 -0.50 -15.09 11.89
CA THR A 367 0.47 -14.52 12.84
C THR A 367 0.00 -14.66 14.29
N ASP A 368 -1.26 -14.34 14.55
CA ASP A 368 -1.89 -14.41 15.86
C ASP A 368 -1.97 -15.88 16.33
N LEU A 369 -2.28 -16.83 15.44
CA LEU A 369 -2.24 -18.27 15.75
C LEU A 369 -0.84 -18.76 16.13
N ILE A 370 0.21 -18.31 15.44
CA ILE A 370 1.59 -18.67 15.78
C ILE A 370 2.00 -18.02 17.10
N LYS A 371 1.73 -16.72 17.26
CA LYS A 371 2.21 -15.92 18.39
C LYS A 371 1.50 -16.26 19.69
N ASP A 372 0.17 -16.35 19.64
CA ASP A 372 -0.66 -16.46 20.85
C ASP A 372 -1.00 -17.92 21.18
N TYR A 373 -0.98 -18.81 20.18
CA TYR A 373 -1.39 -20.20 20.34
C TYR A 373 -0.33 -21.23 19.90
N LYS A 374 0.85 -20.80 19.43
CA LYS A 374 1.92 -21.69 18.94
C LYS A 374 1.45 -22.68 17.86
N LEU A 375 0.40 -22.30 17.12
CA LEU A 375 -0.21 -23.13 16.08
C LEU A 375 0.36 -22.74 14.73
N VAL A 376 1.07 -23.68 14.11
CA VAL A 376 1.62 -23.50 12.75
C VAL A 376 0.70 -24.19 11.75
N SER A 377 -0.04 -23.37 10.99
CA SER A 377 -0.95 -23.81 9.93
C SER A 377 -0.78 -22.93 8.68
N ILE A 378 -1.57 -23.19 7.63
CA ILE A 378 -1.68 -22.33 6.46
C ILE A 378 -3.11 -21.82 6.36
N ILE A 379 -3.28 -20.50 6.26
CA ILE A 379 -4.57 -19.86 6.06
C ILE A 379 -4.55 -19.21 4.68
N LEU A 380 -5.59 -19.49 3.90
CA LEU A 380 -5.71 -19.00 2.54
C LEU A 380 -6.97 -18.17 2.38
N HIS A 381 -6.80 -16.96 1.86
CA HIS A 381 -7.92 -16.15 1.41
C HIS A 381 -8.24 -16.48 -0.06
N LEU A 382 -9.19 -17.39 -0.26
CA LEU A 382 -9.56 -17.90 -1.59
C LEU A 382 -9.92 -16.78 -2.59
N ARG A 383 -10.55 -15.70 -2.14
CA ARG A 383 -10.95 -14.57 -3.00
C ARG A 383 -9.74 -13.79 -3.53
N SER A 384 -8.68 -13.59 -2.75
CA SER A 384 -7.46 -12.92 -3.26
C SER A 384 -6.77 -13.79 -4.29
N LEU A 385 -6.72 -15.12 -4.08
CA LEU A 385 -6.19 -16.04 -5.08
C LEU A 385 -6.95 -15.95 -6.42
N CYS A 386 -8.28 -15.85 -6.38
CA CYS A 386 -9.10 -15.64 -7.57
C CYS A 386 -8.88 -14.26 -8.22
N ILE A 387 -8.75 -13.20 -7.41
CA ILE A 387 -8.53 -11.84 -7.90
C ILE A 387 -7.15 -11.71 -8.55
N ARG A 388 -6.07 -12.25 -7.95
CA ARG A 388 -4.73 -12.27 -8.53
C ARG A 388 -4.71 -12.91 -9.91
N LYS A 389 -5.43 -14.03 -10.07
CA LYS A 389 -5.60 -14.71 -11.37
C LYS A 389 -6.37 -13.89 -12.39
N LEU A 390 -7.36 -13.11 -11.94
CA LEU A 390 -8.11 -12.20 -12.79
C LEU A 390 -7.22 -11.04 -13.27
N ILE A 391 -6.40 -10.48 -12.37
CA ILE A 391 -5.45 -9.38 -12.63
C ILE A 391 -4.35 -9.83 -13.59
N SER A 392 -3.80 -11.03 -13.41
CA SER A 392 -2.75 -11.59 -14.29
C SER A 392 -3.24 -11.92 -15.71
N ASN A 393 -4.53 -11.76 -16.01
CA ASN A 393 -5.09 -11.90 -17.35
C ASN A 393 -5.90 -10.67 -17.74
N GLU A 394 -5.18 -9.61 -18.11
CA GLU A 394 -5.73 -8.31 -18.52
C GLU A 394 -6.86 -8.43 -19.56
N LYS A 395 -6.66 -9.24 -20.62
CA LYS A 395 -7.66 -9.44 -21.67
C LYS A 395 -8.95 -10.04 -21.13
N TYR A 396 -8.83 -11.02 -20.24
CA TYR A 396 -10.00 -11.63 -19.61
C TYR A 396 -10.70 -10.66 -18.67
N LEU A 397 -9.96 -9.89 -17.86
CA LEU A 397 -10.54 -8.84 -17.03
C LEU A 397 -11.31 -7.82 -17.88
N ILE A 398 -10.72 -7.32 -18.98
CA ILE A 398 -11.40 -6.42 -19.93
C ILE A 398 -12.68 -7.08 -20.47
N SER A 399 -12.62 -8.35 -20.88
CA SER A 399 -13.79 -9.06 -21.39
C SER A 399 -14.91 -9.20 -20.35
N CYS A 400 -14.57 -9.37 -19.07
CA CYS A 400 -15.52 -9.39 -17.96
C CYS A 400 -16.12 -8.00 -17.73
N LEU A 401 -15.29 -6.96 -17.75
CA LEU A 401 -15.72 -5.56 -17.58
C LEU A 401 -16.56 -5.06 -18.77
N GLN A 402 -16.42 -5.66 -19.95
CA GLN A 402 -17.26 -5.37 -21.11
C GLN A 402 -18.65 -6.01 -21.04
N GLN A 403 -18.85 -6.99 -20.15
CA GLN A 403 -20.14 -7.65 -19.97
C GLN A 403 -21.01 -6.93 -18.93
N LYS A 404 -22.00 -6.18 -19.43
CA LYS A 404 -22.92 -5.40 -18.58
C LYS A 404 -23.66 -6.25 -17.53
N SER A 405 -23.98 -7.50 -17.83
CA SER A 405 -24.58 -8.46 -16.88
C SER A 405 -23.66 -8.78 -15.70
N ILE A 406 -22.35 -8.93 -15.94
CA ILE A 406 -21.35 -9.16 -14.90
C ILE A 406 -21.21 -7.91 -14.03
N LEU A 407 -21.06 -6.73 -14.65
CA LEU A 407 -20.92 -5.47 -13.91
C LEU A 407 -22.09 -5.22 -12.95
N LEU A 408 -23.33 -5.48 -13.39
CA LEU A 408 -24.53 -5.24 -12.59
C LEU A 408 -24.76 -6.28 -11.48
N SER A 409 -24.25 -7.52 -11.65
CA SER A 409 -24.42 -8.60 -10.67
C SER A 409 -23.28 -8.67 -9.64
N THR A 410 -22.14 -8.03 -9.92
CA THR A 410 -20.94 -8.08 -9.07
C THR A 410 -21.03 -7.06 -7.93
N PRO A 411 -20.91 -7.48 -6.65
CA PRO A 411 -20.85 -6.57 -5.52
C PRO A 411 -19.75 -5.50 -5.65
N GLY A 412 -20.09 -4.24 -5.35
CA GLY A 412 -19.19 -3.10 -5.56
C GLY A 412 -17.83 -3.19 -4.83
N ASN A 413 -17.77 -3.88 -3.69
CA ASN A 413 -16.54 -4.12 -2.96
C ASN A 413 -15.53 -5.00 -3.71
N ILE A 414 -15.96 -5.80 -4.69
CA ILE A 414 -15.06 -6.63 -5.51
C ILE A 414 -14.15 -5.76 -6.36
N PHE A 415 -14.65 -4.67 -6.94
CA PHE A 415 -13.85 -3.77 -7.77
C PHE A 415 -12.75 -3.09 -6.95
N TYR A 416 -13.07 -2.65 -5.72
CA TYR A 416 -12.04 -2.16 -4.80
C TYR A 416 -10.99 -3.23 -4.45
N SER A 417 -11.41 -4.47 -4.19
CA SER A 417 -10.46 -5.56 -3.95
C SER A 417 -9.56 -5.85 -5.15
N ILE A 418 -10.08 -5.76 -6.38
CA ILE A 418 -9.28 -5.89 -7.61
C ILE A 418 -8.23 -4.77 -7.67
N GLY A 419 -8.61 -3.52 -7.42
CA GLY A 419 -7.66 -2.40 -7.42
C GLY A 419 -6.60 -2.50 -6.33
N GLN A 420 -6.99 -2.88 -5.12
CA GLN A 420 -6.05 -3.08 -4.00
C GLN A 420 -5.02 -4.16 -4.32
N GLU A 421 -5.49 -5.29 -4.85
CA GLU A 421 -4.61 -6.41 -5.20
C GLU A 421 -3.72 -6.07 -6.41
N ALA A 422 -4.22 -5.31 -7.38
CA ALA A 422 -3.42 -4.83 -8.51
C ALA A 422 -2.27 -3.93 -8.05
N ILE A 423 -2.54 -2.98 -7.12
CA ILE A 423 -1.50 -2.14 -6.53
C ILE A 423 -0.49 -2.99 -5.75
N PHE A 424 -0.96 -3.97 -4.98
CA PHE A 424 -0.09 -4.88 -4.23
C PHE A 424 0.82 -5.71 -5.15
N MET A 425 0.31 -6.16 -6.29
CA MET A 425 1.06 -6.90 -7.31
C MET A 425 1.94 -6.03 -8.20
N ASN A 426 1.88 -4.69 -8.07
CA ASN A 426 2.49 -3.72 -8.99
C ASN A 426 1.95 -3.79 -10.44
N GLU A 427 0.71 -4.26 -10.62
CA GLU A 427 0.02 -4.34 -11.91
C GLU A 427 -0.82 -3.08 -12.16
N TYR A 428 -0.15 -1.91 -12.23
CA TYR A 428 -0.82 -0.61 -12.23
C TYR A 428 -1.67 -0.33 -13.48
N GLN A 429 -1.39 -0.99 -14.61
CA GLN A 429 -2.22 -0.92 -15.82
C GLN A 429 -3.66 -1.35 -15.55
N ILE A 430 -3.86 -2.27 -14.60
CA ILE A 430 -5.18 -2.75 -14.19
C ILE A 430 -5.99 -1.64 -13.50
N ILE A 431 -5.33 -0.67 -12.86
CA ILE A 431 -5.99 0.50 -12.26
C ILE A 431 -6.60 1.39 -13.35
N GLU A 432 -5.85 1.65 -14.41
CA GLU A 432 -6.35 2.40 -15.57
C GLU A 432 -7.60 1.73 -16.15
N ILE A 433 -7.51 0.43 -16.45
CA ILE A 433 -8.60 -0.37 -17.02
C ILE A 433 -9.81 -0.38 -16.09
N LEU A 434 -9.59 -0.62 -14.80
CA LEU A 434 -10.67 -0.72 -13.83
C LEU A 434 -11.43 0.61 -13.69
N ILE A 435 -10.73 1.74 -13.71
CA ILE A 435 -11.34 3.08 -13.64
C ILE A 435 -12.08 3.40 -14.95
N ALA A 436 -11.49 3.07 -16.09
CA ALA A 436 -12.09 3.28 -17.41
C ALA A 436 -13.46 2.56 -17.55
N TYR A 437 -13.62 1.40 -16.92
CA TYR A 437 -14.85 0.60 -16.90
C TYR A 437 -15.59 0.64 -15.55
N TRP A 438 -15.31 1.62 -14.70
CA TRP A 438 -15.78 1.60 -13.30
C TRP A 438 -17.32 1.47 -13.19
N PRO A 439 -17.84 0.43 -12.51
CA PRO A 439 -19.26 0.09 -12.57
C PRO A 439 -20.11 0.75 -11.50
N LEU A 440 -19.53 1.56 -10.62
CA LEU A 440 -20.28 2.27 -9.59
C LEU A 440 -20.37 3.75 -9.92
N ASN A 441 -21.42 4.40 -9.41
CA ASN A 441 -21.61 5.84 -9.61
C ASN A 441 -20.53 6.68 -8.90
N HIS A 442 -19.88 6.10 -7.89
CA HIS A 442 -18.94 6.78 -7.01
C HIS A 442 -17.64 5.95 -6.88
N LEU A 443 -16.50 6.60 -7.07
CA LEU A 443 -15.16 6.08 -6.82
C LEU A 443 -14.50 6.89 -5.70
N GLU A 444 -14.39 6.26 -4.54
CA GLU A 444 -13.61 6.79 -3.41
C GLU A 444 -12.16 6.31 -3.50
N ILE A 445 -11.22 7.23 -3.78
CA ILE A 445 -9.83 6.87 -4.12
C ILE A 445 -9.10 6.20 -2.94
N TYR A 446 -9.35 6.66 -1.72
CA TYR A 446 -8.73 6.06 -0.53
C TYR A 446 -9.09 4.57 -0.34
N ARG A 447 -10.24 4.11 -0.85
CA ARG A 447 -10.65 2.69 -0.78
C ARG A 447 -9.94 1.82 -1.82
N LEU A 448 -9.39 2.42 -2.87
CA LEU A 448 -8.61 1.72 -3.88
C LEU A 448 -7.23 1.32 -3.35
N LEU A 449 -6.74 2.01 -2.33
CA LEU A 449 -5.40 1.80 -1.79
C LEU A 449 -5.38 0.65 -0.77
N PRO A 450 -4.41 -0.29 -0.88
CA PRO A 450 -4.23 -1.33 0.13
C PRO A 450 -3.64 -0.72 1.42
N LEU A 451 -4.32 -0.97 2.55
CA LEU A 451 -3.91 -0.48 3.88
C LEU A 451 -2.48 -0.87 4.24
N SER A 452 -2.06 -2.10 3.91
CA SER A 452 -0.72 -2.60 4.18
C SER A 452 0.38 -1.83 3.44
N SER A 453 0.22 -1.55 2.14
CA SER A 453 1.21 -0.75 1.38
C SER A 453 1.26 0.70 1.86
N LEU A 454 0.11 1.24 2.26
CA LEU A 454 0.03 2.57 2.86
C LEU A 454 0.73 2.60 4.23
N LEU A 455 0.51 1.60 5.10
CA LEU A 455 1.15 1.50 6.41
C LEU A 455 2.65 1.26 6.32
N VAL A 456 3.12 0.41 5.40
CA VAL A 456 4.57 0.23 5.15
C VAL A 456 5.19 1.53 4.65
N TYR A 457 4.49 2.26 3.77
CA TYR A 457 4.95 3.56 3.30
C TYR A 457 5.01 4.59 4.45
N ILE A 458 4.00 4.65 5.31
CA ILE A 458 3.96 5.52 6.50
C ILE A 458 5.10 5.16 7.46
N ASN A 459 5.25 3.87 7.80
CA ASN A 459 6.24 3.40 8.76
C ASN A 459 7.69 3.62 8.30
N ASN A 460 7.95 3.54 6.99
CA ASN A 460 9.28 3.78 6.44
C ASN A 460 9.62 5.28 6.32
N ASN A 461 8.63 6.16 6.33
CA ASN A 461 8.80 7.60 6.17
C ASN A 461 8.47 8.37 7.48
N GLN A 462 9.07 7.98 8.61
CA GLN A 462 8.88 8.61 9.94
C GLN A 462 9.29 10.10 10.01
N GLN A 463 8.59 10.96 9.29
CA GLN A 463 8.44 12.38 9.61
C GLN A 463 6.99 12.60 10.05
N GLN A 464 6.79 13.56 10.96
CA GLN A 464 5.53 13.88 11.65
C GLN A 464 4.43 14.40 10.70
N ASP A 465 4.07 13.64 9.67
CA ASP A 465 3.02 14.01 8.74
C ASP A 465 1.72 13.28 9.11
N ASP A 466 0.61 14.02 9.15
CA ASP A 466 -0.74 13.47 9.38
C ASP A 466 -1.03 12.31 8.41
N GLU A 467 -1.78 11.28 8.84
CA GLU A 467 -2.18 10.13 7.99
C GLU A 467 -2.79 10.55 6.63
N ILE A 468 -3.44 11.72 6.60
CA ILE A 468 -4.05 12.31 5.39
C ILE A 468 -2.99 12.75 4.37
N ASP A 469 -1.82 13.20 4.83
CA ASP A 469 -0.71 13.64 3.98
C ASP A 469 0.04 12.48 3.33
N SER A 470 -0.02 11.31 3.96
CA SER A 470 0.62 10.08 3.50
C SER A 470 -0.04 9.49 2.25
N ILE A 471 -1.36 9.68 2.08
CA ILE A 471 -2.10 9.15 0.92
C ILE A 471 -1.70 9.85 -0.37
N ALA A 472 -1.58 11.18 -0.35
CA ALA A 472 -1.22 11.95 -1.53
C ALA A 472 0.20 11.62 -2.00
N LYS A 473 1.14 11.55 -1.05
CA LYS A 473 2.53 11.14 -1.33
C LYS A 473 2.62 9.71 -1.86
N PHE A 474 1.74 8.82 -1.40
CA PHE A 474 1.65 7.47 -1.95
C PHE A 474 1.19 7.47 -3.41
N LEU A 475 0.15 8.26 -3.75
CA LEU A 475 -0.34 8.41 -5.12
C LEU A 475 0.72 8.98 -6.07
N GLU A 476 1.57 9.88 -5.57
CA GLU A 476 2.63 10.57 -6.32
C GLU A 476 3.97 9.83 -6.34
N LYS A 477 4.07 8.69 -5.65
CA LYS A 477 5.31 7.92 -5.58
C LYS A 477 5.69 7.47 -6.99
N LYS A 478 6.91 7.83 -7.40
CA LYS A 478 7.54 7.38 -8.64
C LYS A 478 7.68 5.84 -8.64
N LEU A 479 7.14 5.23 -9.68
CA LEU A 479 7.23 3.80 -9.99
C LEU A 479 8.50 3.52 -10.83
N PRO A 480 8.92 2.25 -10.99
CA PRO A 480 10.16 1.90 -11.70
C PRO A 480 10.25 2.38 -13.15
N ASP A 481 9.11 2.56 -13.80
CA ASP A 481 8.96 3.09 -15.15
C ASP A 481 8.90 4.63 -15.19
N GLY A 482 8.94 5.29 -14.04
CA GLY A 482 8.88 6.74 -13.88
C GLY A 482 7.46 7.33 -13.81
N SER A 483 6.41 6.51 -13.93
CA SER A 483 5.01 6.92 -13.74
C SER A 483 4.64 6.97 -12.25
N THR A 484 3.42 7.39 -11.94
CA THR A 484 2.85 7.42 -10.59
C THR A 484 1.49 6.72 -10.61
N LEU A 485 1.00 6.27 -9.44
CA LEU A 485 -0.34 5.71 -9.35
C LEU A 485 -1.42 6.74 -9.75
N LEU A 486 -1.17 8.02 -9.49
CA LEU A 486 -2.03 9.11 -9.97
C LEU A 486 -2.12 9.17 -11.50
N ASP A 487 -1.03 8.90 -12.22
CA ASP A 487 -1.03 8.91 -13.69
C ASP A 487 -1.97 7.83 -14.25
N TYR A 488 -1.96 6.62 -13.69
CA TYR A 488 -2.90 5.55 -14.09
C TYR A 488 -4.36 5.89 -13.76
N ILE A 489 -4.61 6.57 -12.64
CA ILE A 489 -5.95 7.08 -12.30
C ILE A 489 -6.39 8.11 -13.34
N VAL A 490 -5.52 9.08 -13.67
CA VAL A 490 -5.78 10.11 -14.67
C VAL A 490 -6.06 9.48 -16.03
N MET A 491 -5.26 8.50 -16.47
CA MET A 491 -5.48 7.77 -17.71
C MET A 491 -6.80 7.02 -17.73
N GLY A 492 -7.17 6.35 -16.64
CA GLY A 492 -8.46 5.66 -16.54
C GLY A 492 -9.65 6.62 -16.66
N LEU A 493 -9.53 7.84 -16.13
CA LEU A 493 -10.57 8.87 -16.24
C LEU A 493 -10.71 9.44 -17.65
N VAL A 494 -9.60 9.71 -18.35
CA VAL A 494 -9.67 10.20 -19.74
C VAL A 494 -10.14 9.10 -20.69
N ASN A 495 -9.78 7.84 -20.41
CA ASN A 495 -10.20 6.65 -21.14
C ASN A 495 -11.54 6.07 -20.67
N LYS A 496 -12.33 6.82 -19.88
CA LYS A 496 -13.64 6.36 -19.40
C LYS A 496 -14.52 5.89 -20.55
N HIS A 497 -14.97 4.64 -20.47
CA HIS A 497 -15.88 4.07 -21.44
C HIS A 497 -17.26 4.72 -21.32
N LYS A 498 -17.79 5.24 -22.43
CA LYS A 498 -19.07 5.98 -22.45
C LYS A 498 -20.28 5.14 -22.02
N ASP A 499 -20.38 3.89 -22.48
CA ASP A 499 -21.59 3.06 -22.30
C ASP A 499 -21.54 2.05 -21.14
N LEU A 500 -20.34 1.79 -20.62
CA LEU A 500 -20.07 0.69 -19.70
C LEU A 500 -19.67 1.18 -18.31
N SER A 501 -18.98 2.31 -18.22
CA SER A 501 -18.66 2.92 -16.92
C SER A 501 -19.84 3.75 -16.41
N LEU A 502 -20.27 3.44 -15.19
CA LEU A 502 -21.29 4.18 -14.46
C LEU A 502 -20.71 5.33 -13.63
N LEU A 503 -19.38 5.54 -13.67
CA LEU A 503 -18.70 6.54 -12.86
C LEU A 503 -19.22 7.96 -13.10
N LYS A 504 -19.69 8.61 -12.03
CA LYS A 504 -20.15 10.00 -12.01
C LYS A 504 -19.41 10.86 -11.01
N ILE A 505 -18.87 10.27 -9.94
CA ILE A 505 -18.19 10.99 -8.86
C ILE A 505 -16.86 10.31 -8.57
N VAL A 506 -15.78 11.08 -8.57
CA VAL A 506 -14.45 10.66 -8.10
C VAL A 506 -14.09 11.50 -6.89
N ASP A 507 -13.82 10.86 -5.78
CA ASP A 507 -13.69 11.52 -4.48
C ASP A 507 -12.30 11.33 -3.87
N PHE A 508 -11.60 12.46 -3.77
CA PHE A 508 -10.29 12.60 -3.17
C PHE A 508 -10.33 13.31 -1.80
N HIS A 509 -11.49 13.49 -1.16
CA HIS A 509 -11.63 14.32 0.06
C HIS A 509 -10.76 13.87 1.25
N ARG A 510 -10.28 12.61 1.23
CA ARG A 510 -9.46 11.99 2.28
C ARG A 510 -7.97 12.00 1.94
N CYS A 511 -7.61 12.54 0.78
CA CYS A 511 -6.24 12.80 0.37
C CYS A 511 -5.90 14.25 0.76
N SER A 512 -4.75 14.51 1.39
CA SER A 512 -4.25 15.89 1.40
C SER A 512 -3.99 16.29 -0.06
N THR A 513 -4.41 17.47 -0.49
CA THR A 513 -4.11 17.86 -1.87
C THR A 513 -2.78 18.54 -1.90
N THR A 514 -1.80 17.84 -2.45
CA THR A 514 -0.49 18.36 -2.83
C THR A 514 -0.60 19.20 -4.11
N ILE A 515 0.43 20.01 -4.34
CA ILE A 515 0.58 20.82 -5.55
C ILE A 515 0.58 19.95 -6.80
N GLN A 516 1.32 18.84 -6.74
CA GLN A 516 1.53 17.96 -7.89
C GLN A 516 0.23 17.23 -8.27
N MET A 517 -0.49 16.68 -7.30
CA MET A 517 -1.80 16.07 -7.51
C MET A 517 -2.80 17.05 -8.12
N THR A 518 -2.80 18.28 -7.63
CA THR A 518 -3.66 19.35 -8.17
C THR A 518 -3.33 19.60 -9.65
N LYS A 519 -2.04 19.70 -10.01
CA LYS A 519 -1.60 19.88 -11.40
C LYS A 519 -2.08 18.75 -12.31
N GLU A 520 -1.85 17.50 -11.93
CA GLU A 520 -2.18 16.36 -12.78
C GLU A 520 -3.70 16.23 -12.99
N LEU A 521 -4.51 16.46 -11.95
CA LEU A 521 -5.97 16.42 -12.11
C LEU A 521 -6.51 17.56 -12.98
N PHE A 522 -5.93 18.76 -12.89
CA PHE A 522 -6.34 19.88 -13.75
C PHE A 522 -5.89 19.77 -15.21
N ARG A 523 -5.02 18.81 -15.54
CA ARG A 523 -4.68 18.47 -16.93
C ARG A 523 -5.75 17.64 -17.62
N LEU A 524 -6.66 16.98 -16.88
CA LEU A 524 -7.71 16.13 -17.44
C LEU A 524 -8.49 16.77 -18.62
N PRO A 525 -8.96 18.03 -18.52
CA PRO A 525 -9.62 18.68 -19.65
C PRO A 525 -8.73 18.79 -20.90
N LEU A 526 -7.46 19.15 -20.73
CA LEU A 526 -6.54 19.35 -21.85
C LEU A 526 -6.09 18.02 -22.46
N LEU A 527 -5.88 16.99 -21.63
CA LEU A 527 -5.64 15.62 -22.06
C LEU A 527 -6.80 15.08 -22.89
N TRP A 528 -8.05 15.34 -22.50
CA TRP A 528 -9.23 14.87 -23.23
C TRP A 528 -9.43 15.58 -24.58
N ILE A 529 -9.06 16.86 -24.69
CA ILE A 529 -9.14 17.60 -25.95
C ILE A 529 -8.09 17.06 -26.94
N ALA A 530 -8.51 16.83 -28.18
CA ALA A 530 -7.63 16.34 -29.23
C ALA A 530 -6.46 17.31 -29.49
N PRO A 531 -5.21 16.82 -29.70
CA PRO A 531 -4.02 17.65 -29.83
C PRO A 531 -4.16 18.79 -30.85
N GLU A 532 -4.82 18.52 -31.98
CA GLU A 532 -5.03 19.49 -33.08
C GLU A 532 -5.96 20.64 -32.68
N ARG A 533 -6.82 20.43 -31.68
CA ARG A 533 -7.80 21.41 -31.20
C ARG A 533 -7.31 22.22 -30.01
N ARG A 534 -6.25 21.78 -29.32
CA ARG A 534 -5.69 22.51 -28.16
C ARG A 534 -5.24 23.92 -28.55
N SER A 535 -4.61 24.07 -29.70
CA SER A 535 -4.16 25.38 -30.22
C SER A 535 -5.31 26.34 -30.58
N LEU A 536 -6.54 25.84 -30.73
CA LEU A 536 -7.73 26.65 -31.04
C LEU A 536 -8.42 27.21 -29.78
N LEU A 537 -7.99 26.79 -28.58
CA LEU A 537 -8.56 27.22 -27.28
C LEU A 537 -8.28 28.71 -26.96
N GLN A 538 -7.34 29.32 -27.70
CA GLN A 538 -6.87 30.70 -27.54
C GLN A 538 -7.98 31.78 -27.53
N LYS A 539 -9.15 31.53 -28.12
CA LYS A 539 -10.22 32.53 -28.24
C LYS A 539 -11.12 32.67 -27.00
N ARG A 540 -10.93 31.89 -25.93
CA ARG A 540 -11.93 31.75 -24.86
C ARG A 540 -11.39 31.82 -23.42
N MET A 541 -10.11 32.18 -23.21
CA MET A 541 -9.47 32.10 -21.90
C MET A 541 -9.09 33.47 -21.34
N TYR A 542 -9.12 33.62 -20.02
CA TYR A 542 -8.69 34.85 -19.33
C TYR A 542 -7.18 34.94 -19.15
N ILE A 543 -6.47 33.85 -19.47
CA ILE A 543 -5.01 33.76 -19.44
C ILE A 543 -4.42 34.50 -20.65
N GLU A 544 -3.33 35.24 -20.42
CA GLU A 544 -2.62 35.95 -21.48
C GLU A 544 -2.24 35.00 -22.63
N LYS A 545 -2.59 35.40 -23.86
CA LYS A 545 -2.44 34.55 -25.06
C LYS A 545 -1.04 33.95 -25.21
N THR A 546 0.00 34.76 -25.02
CA THR A 546 1.41 34.35 -25.15
C THR A 546 1.81 33.29 -24.12
N LYS A 547 1.27 33.38 -22.89
CA LYS A 547 1.51 32.40 -21.83
C LYS A 547 0.77 31.10 -22.09
N LEU A 548 -0.50 31.21 -22.51
CA LEU A 548 -1.30 30.05 -22.88
C LEU A 548 -0.68 29.28 -24.05
N GLU A 549 -0.17 29.98 -25.07
CA GLU A 549 0.55 29.37 -26.20
C GLU A 549 1.77 28.58 -25.72
N LYS A 550 2.65 29.22 -24.94
CA LYS A 550 3.84 28.58 -24.39
C LYS A 550 3.51 27.37 -23.50
N TYR A 551 2.44 27.49 -22.70
CA TYR A 551 1.96 26.41 -21.85
C TYR A 551 1.47 25.22 -22.69
N ILE A 552 0.63 25.46 -23.71
CA ILE A 552 0.11 24.41 -24.59
C ILE A 552 1.23 23.75 -25.39
N GLU A 553 2.20 24.52 -25.88
CA GLU A 553 3.37 23.97 -26.57
C GLU A 553 4.19 23.04 -25.66
N GLY A 554 4.48 23.49 -24.43
CA GLY A 554 5.18 22.66 -23.44
C GLY A 554 4.39 21.41 -23.07
N PHE A 555 3.07 21.53 -22.88
CA PHE A 555 2.18 20.41 -22.60
C PHE A 555 2.19 19.38 -23.74
N ASN A 556 2.00 19.83 -24.99
CA ASN A 556 2.00 18.95 -26.15
C ASN A 556 3.33 18.21 -26.31
N TYR A 557 4.46 18.88 -26.05
CA TYR A 557 5.77 18.24 -26.08
C TYR A 557 5.89 17.12 -25.04
N VAL A 558 5.42 17.34 -23.82
CA VAL A 558 5.49 16.35 -22.73
C VAL A 558 4.56 15.16 -22.97
N TYR A 559 3.35 15.39 -23.49
CA TYR A 559 2.30 14.37 -23.59
C TYR A 559 2.15 13.71 -24.97
N GLN A 560 2.98 14.07 -25.94
CA GLN A 560 2.93 13.53 -27.31
C GLN A 560 2.89 11.99 -27.38
N TYR A 561 3.58 11.31 -26.46
CA TYR A 561 3.60 9.84 -26.41
C TYR A 561 2.30 9.24 -25.86
N TYR A 562 1.64 9.93 -24.94
CA TYR A 562 0.40 9.47 -24.29
C TYR A 562 -0.85 9.75 -25.13
N ASP A 563 -0.81 10.75 -26.02
CA ASP A 563 -1.97 11.09 -26.89
C ASP A 563 -2.45 9.89 -27.73
N LYS A 564 -1.57 8.93 -28.07
CA LYS A 564 -1.96 7.72 -28.82
C LYS A 564 -2.80 6.73 -28.01
N SER A 565 -2.69 6.75 -26.69
CA SER A 565 -3.43 5.86 -25.79
C SER A 565 -4.68 6.51 -25.20
N ILE A 566 -4.96 7.77 -25.56
CA ILE A 566 -6.08 8.53 -25.03
C ILE A 566 -7.27 8.48 -25.99
N ALA A 567 -8.45 8.17 -25.47
CA ALA A 567 -9.72 8.25 -26.18
C ALA A 567 -10.23 9.71 -26.25
N HIS A 568 -9.50 10.57 -26.98
CA HIS A 568 -9.79 12.01 -27.08
C HIS A 568 -11.24 12.29 -27.50
N GLU A 569 -11.82 13.32 -26.89
CA GLU A 569 -13.14 13.86 -27.22
C GLU A 569 -14.30 12.84 -27.15
N THR A 570 -14.10 11.71 -26.45
CA THR A 570 -15.16 10.73 -26.20
C THR A 570 -16.27 11.36 -25.37
N ASN A 571 -17.49 11.40 -25.92
CA ASN A 571 -18.64 12.01 -25.25
C ASN A 571 -19.21 11.07 -24.16
N PHE A 572 -19.12 11.50 -22.90
CA PHE A 572 -19.71 10.82 -21.75
C PHE A 572 -20.32 11.83 -20.76
N GLU A 573 -21.23 11.37 -19.90
CA GLU A 573 -21.85 12.21 -18.87
C GLU A 573 -20.79 12.87 -17.97
N PRO A 574 -20.98 14.14 -17.55
CA PRO A 574 -19.99 14.82 -16.74
C PRO A 574 -19.63 14.08 -15.44
N ILE A 575 -18.33 13.96 -15.18
CA ILE A 575 -17.77 13.39 -13.95
C ILE A 575 -17.46 14.53 -12.98
N LYS A 576 -17.98 14.41 -11.77
CA LYS A 576 -17.68 15.28 -10.64
C LYS A 576 -16.40 14.81 -9.95
N ILE A 577 -15.36 15.63 -9.96
CA ILE A 577 -14.10 15.41 -9.25
C ILE A 577 -14.14 16.24 -7.97
N ILE A 578 -14.18 15.58 -6.82
CA ILE A 578 -14.21 16.20 -5.50
C ILE A 578 -12.80 16.17 -4.93
N LEU A 579 -12.23 17.34 -4.69
CA LEU A 579 -10.90 17.51 -4.10
C LEU A 579 -10.83 18.79 -3.29
N ASP A 580 -9.96 18.83 -2.29
CA ASP A 580 -9.47 20.08 -1.72
C ASP A 580 -8.48 20.68 -2.76
N CYS A 581 -8.35 22.00 -2.91
CA CYS A 581 -7.59 22.56 -4.05
C CYS A 581 -6.71 23.75 -3.68
N GLN A 582 -5.43 23.67 -4.06
CA GLN A 582 -4.48 24.76 -4.00
C GLN A 582 -4.24 25.34 -5.39
N ILE A 583 -4.82 26.51 -5.67
CA ILE A 583 -4.63 27.24 -6.93
C ILE A 583 -3.38 28.09 -6.81
N ILE A 584 -2.30 27.59 -7.39
CA ILE A 584 -0.97 28.22 -7.32
C ILE A 584 -0.22 28.23 -8.65
N ASN A 585 -0.80 27.69 -9.73
CA ASN A 585 -0.12 27.52 -11.02
C ASN A 585 -1.10 27.70 -12.20
N GLU A 586 -0.52 27.75 -13.41
CA GLU A 586 -1.24 27.89 -14.67
C GLU A 586 -2.15 26.69 -14.96
N ASP A 587 -1.71 25.46 -14.66
CA ASP A 587 -2.48 24.23 -14.87
C ASP A 587 -3.87 24.32 -14.24
N SER A 588 -3.95 24.85 -13.00
CA SER A 588 -5.19 24.94 -12.24
C SER A 588 -6.22 25.86 -12.90
N LEU A 589 -5.78 27.01 -13.41
CA LEU A 589 -6.67 27.97 -14.07
C LEU A 589 -7.12 27.45 -15.44
N VAL A 590 -6.19 26.90 -16.22
CA VAL A 590 -6.49 26.28 -17.52
C VAL A 590 -7.53 25.17 -17.35
N GLY A 591 -7.32 24.24 -16.40
CA GLY A 591 -8.24 23.14 -16.14
C GLY A 591 -9.62 23.62 -15.70
N LEU A 592 -9.69 24.62 -14.81
CA LEU A 592 -10.95 25.22 -14.36
C LEU A 592 -11.74 25.90 -15.48
N GLU A 593 -11.07 26.62 -16.38
CA GLU A 593 -11.74 27.25 -17.52
C GLU A 593 -12.27 26.22 -18.53
N LEU A 594 -11.45 25.20 -18.83
CA LEU A 594 -11.80 24.16 -19.79
C LEU A 594 -12.84 23.17 -19.27
N GLN A 595 -13.13 23.17 -17.97
CA GLN A 595 -14.13 22.26 -17.38
C GLN A 595 -15.51 22.40 -18.07
N GLN A 596 -15.89 23.60 -18.53
CA GLN A 596 -17.18 23.80 -19.23
C GLN A 596 -17.21 23.23 -20.64
N LEU A 597 -16.03 23.02 -21.25
CA LEU A 597 -15.87 22.48 -22.60
C LEU A 597 -15.61 20.96 -22.63
N THR A 598 -15.42 20.36 -21.46
CA THR A 598 -15.04 18.95 -21.30
C THR A 598 -16.02 18.26 -20.34
N PRO A 599 -15.95 16.93 -20.15
CA PRO A 599 -16.84 16.24 -19.21
C PRO A 599 -16.36 16.27 -17.75
N PHE A 600 -15.27 16.96 -17.41
CA PHE A 600 -14.79 17.01 -16.02
C PHE A 600 -15.35 18.23 -15.29
N ARG A 601 -15.89 18.05 -14.08
CA ARG A 601 -16.41 19.12 -13.22
C ARG A 601 -15.70 19.09 -11.89
N PHE A 602 -14.97 20.16 -11.56
CA PHE A 602 -14.21 20.21 -10.32
C PHE A 602 -15.02 20.85 -9.20
N HIS A 603 -15.06 20.19 -8.04
CA HIS A 603 -15.76 20.66 -6.86
C HIS A 603 -14.84 20.68 -5.65
N PHE A 604 -14.88 21.81 -4.93
CA PHE A 604 -13.96 22.08 -3.84
C PHE A 604 -14.71 22.30 -2.54
N ARG A 605 -14.21 21.67 -1.47
CA ARG A 605 -14.63 21.97 -0.11
C ARG A 605 -13.73 23.01 0.54
N LYS A 606 -12.42 22.86 0.33
CA LYS A 606 -11.39 23.81 0.75
C LYS A 606 -10.65 24.36 -0.46
N LEU A 607 -10.46 25.67 -0.48
CA LEU A 607 -9.80 26.38 -1.57
C LEU A 607 -8.69 27.27 -1.02
N TRP A 608 -7.48 27.09 -1.53
CA TRP A 608 -6.33 27.97 -1.25
C TRP A 608 -5.97 28.70 -2.53
N ILE A 609 -5.85 30.03 -2.46
CA ILE A 609 -5.47 30.87 -3.61
C ILE A 609 -4.27 31.72 -3.18
N ASN A 610 -3.19 31.63 -3.95
CA ASN A 610 -1.97 32.40 -3.73
C ASN A 610 -1.73 33.41 -4.88
N ASN A 611 -0.90 34.41 -4.60
CA ASN A 611 -0.57 35.54 -5.46
C ASN A 611 -0.01 35.19 -6.86
N TYR A 612 0.50 33.98 -7.07
CA TYR A 612 0.97 33.55 -8.39
C TYR A 612 -0.12 33.67 -9.46
N VAL A 613 -1.40 33.52 -9.07
CA VAL A 613 -2.56 33.76 -9.94
C VAL A 613 -2.56 35.16 -10.56
N ARG A 614 -2.08 36.19 -9.83
CA ARG A 614 -1.98 37.57 -10.33
C ARG A 614 -1.01 37.68 -11.51
N GLN A 615 0.11 36.95 -11.45
CA GLN A 615 1.11 36.94 -12.53
C GLN A 615 0.63 36.18 -13.77
N ILE A 616 -0.28 35.22 -13.62
CA ILE A 616 -0.77 34.41 -14.75
C ILE A 616 -1.80 35.16 -15.60
N LEU A 617 -2.74 35.86 -14.95
CA LEU A 617 -3.93 36.40 -15.62
C LEU A 617 -3.64 37.61 -16.51
N THR A 618 -2.83 38.59 -16.09
CA THR A 618 -2.48 39.77 -16.94
C THR A 618 -1.15 40.44 -16.54
N SER A 619 -0.60 41.26 -17.44
CA SER A 619 0.53 42.17 -17.14
C SER A 619 0.12 43.43 -16.36
N HIS A 620 -1.16 43.83 -16.37
CA HIS A 620 -1.58 45.16 -15.90
C HIS A 620 -2.98 45.27 -15.23
N THR A 621 -3.62 44.20 -14.75
CA THR A 621 -4.90 44.34 -14.02
C THR A 621 -4.95 43.59 -12.70
N SER A 622 -5.79 44.14 -11.83
CA SER A 622 -6.02 43.75 -10.43
C SER A 622 -6.24 42.25 -10.21
N PHE A 623 -5.79 41.73 -9.07
CA PHE A 623 -6.10 40.35 -8.63
C PHE A 623 -7.62 40.15 -8.54
N ASP A 624 -8.20 39.40 -9.48
CA ASP A 624 -9.65 39.14 -9.53
C ASP A 624 -10.00 37.73 -9.09
N ILE A 625 -10.15 37.56 -7.77
CA ILE A 625 -10.69 36.34 -7.17
C ILE A 625 -12.08 35.98 -7.73
N ASN A 626 -12.87 36.93 -8.26
CA ASN A 626 -14.15 36.59 -8.87
C ASN A 626 -13.98 35.63 -10.03
N LEU A 627 -12.88 35.71 -10.78
CA LEU A 627 -12.65 34.79 -11.89
C LEU A 627 -12.60 33.36 -11.38
N VAL A 628 -11.76 33.09 -10.38
CA VAL A 628 -11.66 31.77 -9.76
C VAL A 628 -13.00 31.33 -9.17
N LEU A 629 -13.69 32.21 -8.46
CA LEU A 629 -14.98 31.87 -7.85
C LEU A 629 -16.10 31.64 -8.89
N ASN A 630 -16.10 32.37 -10.01
CA ASN A 630 -17.04 32.18 -11.12
C ASN A 630 -16.82 30.86 -11.85
N LEU A 631 -15.58 30.38 -11.89
CA LEU A 631 -15.22 29.08 -12.45
C LEU A 631 -15.48 27.92 -11.49
N THR A 632 -15.91 28.18 -10.25
CA THR A 632 -16.14 27.14 -9.25
C THR A 632 -17.55 27.17 -8.68
N ASN A 633 -18.01 26.04 -8.16
CA ASN A 633 -19.29 25.99 -7.47
C ASN A 633 -19.13 26.50 -6.03
N VAL A 634 -19.45 27.78 -5.83
CA VAL A 634 -19.32 28.51 -4.55
C VAL A 634 -20.12 27.91 -3.39
N ASP A 635 -21.19 27.16 -3.66
CA ASP A 635 -22.06 26.61 -2.60
C ASP A 635 -21.37 25.49 -1.81
N ASN A 636 -20.39 24.79 -2.41
CA ASN A 636 -19.66 23.70 -1.74
C ASN A 636 -18.47 24.18 -0.90
N ILE A 637 -18.03 25.43 -1.10
CA ILE A 637 -16.83 25.96 -0.46
C ILE A 637 -17.14 26.28 0.99
N THR A 638 -16.46 25.60 1.90
CA THR A 638 -16.57 25.81 3.36
C THR A 638 -15.31 26.40 3.96
N HIS A 639 -14.17 26.31 3.26
CA HIS A 639 -12.90 26.89 3.69
C HIS A 639 -12.27 27.65 2.53
N LEU A 640 -11.89 28.90 2.77
CA LEU A 640 -11.15 29.71 1.81
C LEU A 640 -9.91 30.27 2.50
N HIS A 641 -8.76 30.08 1.87
CA HIS A 641 -7.50 30.69 2.28
C HIS A 641 -6.94 31.53 1.13
N LEU A 642 -6.82 32.83 1.38
CA LEU A 642 -6.16 33.78 0.51
C LEU A 642 -4.90 34.28 1.20
N SER A 643 -3.76 34.17 0.51
CA SER A 643 -2.49 34.70 0.98
C SER A 643 -1.92 35.67 -0.06
N ASP A 644 -1.67 36.92 0.33
CA ASP A 644 -1.03 37.93 -0.51
C ASP A 644 0.43 38.14 -0.06
N THR A 645 1.39 37.83 -0.93
CA THR A 645 2.82 38.05 -0.65
C THR A 645 3.29 39.46 -1.01
N ASN A 646 2.53 40.19 -1.83
CA ASN A 646 2.87 41.52 -2.28
C ASN A 646 2.06 42.51 -1.46
N MET A 647 2.73 43.41 -0.74
CA MET A 647 2.07 44.36 0.16
C MET A 647 1.13 45.35 -0.54
N GLU A 648 0.85 45.23 -1.86
CA GLU A 648 0.27 46.22 -2.78
C GLU A 648 -1.16 45.89 -3.26
N THR A 649 -2.05 45.49 -2.35
CA THR A 649 -3.49 45.41 -2.65
C THR A 649 -4.10 46.83 -2.71
N THR A 650 -4.80 47.13 -3.79
CA THR A 650 -5.46 48.42 -4.09
C THR A 650 -6.89 48.47 -3.54
N GLU A 651 -7.48 49.66 -3.44
CA GLU A 651 -8.88 49.85 -2.99
C GLU A 651 -9.88 49.09 -3.87
N ASN A 652 -9.69 49.14 -5.18
CA ASN A 652 -10.55 48.46 -6.14
C ASN A 652 -10.50 46.94 -5.95
N GLU A 653 -9.32 46.38 -5.70
CA GLU A 653 -9.13 44.95 -5.41
C GLU A 653 -9.84 44.53 -4.13
N LEU A 654 -9.73 45.32 -3.06
CA LEU A 654 -10.40 45.01 -1.80
C LEU A 654 -11.93 45.13 -1.92
N THR A 655 -12.42 46.10 -2.69
CA THR A 655 -13.86 46.25 -2.99
C THR A 655 -14.39 45.06 -3.78
N LEU A 656 -13.64 44.61 -4.80
CA LEU A 656 -13.96 43.42 -5.58
C LEU A 656 -13.93 42.16 -4.69
N LEU A 657 -12.92 42.01 -3.84
CA LEU A 657 -12.83 40.91 -2.88
C LEU A 657 -14.06 40.84 -1.98
N VAL A 658 -14.50 41.97 -1.41
CA VAL A 658 -15.71 42.01 -0.57
C VAL A 658 -16.94 41.53 -1.32
N ARG A 659 -17.12 41.96 -2.59
CA ARG A 659 -18.21 41.50 -3.45
C ARG A 659 -18.12 39.99 -3.69
N SER A 660 -16.93 39.50 -4.02
CA SER A 660 -16.65 38.09 -4.32
C SER A 660 -17.00 37.19 -3.14
N LEU A 661 -16.49 37.53 -1.94
CA LEU A 661 -16.69 36.77 -0.72
C LEU A 661 -18.17 36.74 -0.29
N SER A 662 -18.97 37.73 -0.68
CA SER A 662 -20.39 37.79 -0.33
C SER A 662 -21.23 36.66 -0.96
N ASN A 663 -20.70 36.00 -1.98
CA ASN A 663 -21.32 34.84 -2.63
C ASN A 663 -21.09 33.53 -1.84
N LEU A 664 -20.11 33.47 -0.92
CA LEU A 664 -19.72 32.26 -0.19
C LEU A 664 -20.54 32.06 1.08
N ARG A 665 -21.83 31.78 0.95
CA ARG A 665 -22.77 31.73 2.10
C ARG A 665 -22.49 30.60 3.10
N ASN A 666 -21.89 29.50 2.65
CA ASN A 666 -21.60 28.32 3.48
C ASN A 666 -20.20 28.33 4.13
N LEU A 667 -19.50 29.47 4.05
CA LEU A 667 -18.13 29.58 4.54
C LEU A 667 -18.05 29.42 6.07
N ARG A 668 -17.21 28.48 6.51
CA ARG A 668 -16.92 28.21 7.92
C ARG A 668 -15.54 28.70 8.32
N VAL A 669 -14.59 28.72 7.40
CA VAL A 669 -13.22 29.19 7.60
C VAL A 669 -12.85 30.19 6.52
N LEU A 670 -12.41 31.38 6.95
CA LEU A 670 -11.90 32.43 6.08
C LEU A 670 -10.51 32.83 6.57
N CYS A 671 -9.48 32.62 5.76
CA CYS A 671 -8.15 33.11 6.00
C CYS A 671 -7.76 34.14 4.94
N LEU A 672 -7.34 35.32 5.40
CA LEU A 672 -6.97 36.49 4.62
C LEU A 672 -5.58 36.98 5.06
N GLN A 673 -4.61 36.08 5.06
CA GLN A 673 -3.26 36.35 5.51
C GLN A 673 -2.62 37.42 4.60
N ARG A 674 -2.14 38.52 5.20
CA ARG A 674 -1.54 39.68 4.51
C ARG A 674 -2.43 40.41 3.50
N VAL A 675 -3.74 40.16 3.50
CA VAL A 675 -4.65 40.76 2.49
C VAL A 675 -5.15 42.14 2.92
N LEU A 676 -5.50 42.34 4.20
CA LEU A 676 -6.14 43.57 4.68
C LEU A 676 -5.12 44.63 5.13
N ASN A 677 -4.35 45.19 4.20
CA ASN A 677 -3.31 46.17 4.50
C ASN A 677 -3.80 47.64 4.50
N LEU A 678 -4.42 48.08 5.61
CA LEU A 678 -5.09 49.39 5.73
C LEU A 678 -4.13 50.53 6.10
N TYR A 679 -3.10 50.79 5.28
CA TYR A 679 -2.09 51.82 5.53
C TYR A 679 -2.63 53.26 5.39
N PRO A 680 -2.54 54.12 6.44
CA PRO A 680 -3.03 55.50 6.37
C PRO A 680 -2.35 56.37 5.31
N HIS A 681 -1.04 56.17 5.08
CA HIS A 681 -0.24 56.99 4.15
C HIS A 681 -0.42 56.59 2.68
N ARG A 682 -1.06 55.45 2.41
CA ARG A 682 -1.18 54.90 1.06
C ARG A 682 -2.42 55.37 0.32
N TYR A 683 -3.45 55.76 1.06
CA TYR A 683 -4.70 56.27 0.53
C TYR A 683 -4.77 57.76 0.80
N THR A 684 -5.03 58.54 -0.25
CA THR A 684 -5.03 60.01 -0.19
C THR A 684 -6.16 60.57 0.69
N ALA A 685 -7.10 59.73 1.16
CA ALA A 685 -8.19 60.16 2.03
C ALA A 685 -8.62 59.11 3.09
N PRO A 686 -8.66 59.45 4.39
CA PRO A 686 -9.03 58.54 5.49
C PRO A 686 -10.46 57.95 5.43
N HIS A 687 -11.40 58.62 4.75
CA HIS A 687 -12.78 58.16 4.64
C HIS A 687 -12.92 56.89 3.80
N ILE A 688 -12.02 56.68 2.83
CA ILE A 688 -11.99 55.50 1.96
C ILE A 688 -11.76 54.22 2.78
N LEU A 689 -10.74 54.22 3.63
CA LEU A 689 -10.41 53.09 4.52
C LEU A 689 -11.57 52.75 5.46
N THR A 690 -12.24 53.78 5.97
CA THR A 690 -13.41 53.61 6.86
C THR A 690 -14.59 52.97 6.12
N ASN A 691 -14.86 53.39 4.88
CA ASN A 691 -15.91 52.80 4.03
C ASN A 691 -15.61 51.32 3.74
N LEU A 692 -14.37 51.02 3.35
CA LEU A 692 -13.94 49.65 3.07
C LEU A 692 -14.07 48.72 4.29
N CYS A 693 -13.65 49.19 5.47
CA CYS A 693 -13.83 48.44 6.72
C CYS A 693 -15.32 48.20 7.03
N THR A 694 -16.17 49.19 6.73
CA THR A 694 -17.62 49.07 6.92
C THR A 694 -18.22 48.04 5.96
N ASP A 695 -17.77 48.01 4.70
CA ASP A 695 -18.20 47.02 3.72
C ASP A 695 -17.75 45.61 4.12
N PHE A 696 -16.52 45.47 4.62
CA PHE A 696 -16.00 44.21 5.13
C PHE A 696 -16.75 43.74 6.38
N ASN A 697 -17.12 44.65 7.30
CA ASN A 697 -17.99 44.31 8.43
C ASN A 697 -19.35 43.77 7.96
N ARG A 698 -19.99 44.42 6.97
CA ARG A 698 -21.26 43.94 6.40
C ARG A 698 -21.11 42.55 5.79
N LEU A 699 -19.99 42.27 5.13
CA LEU A 699 -19.65 40.93 4.63
C LEU A 699 -19.57 39.92 5.78
N LEU A 700 -18.74 40.18 6.79
CA LEU A 700 -18.57 39.25 7.92
C LEU A 700 -19.91 38.95 8.59
N ARG A 701 -20.77 39.95 8.79
CA ARG A 701 -22.11 39.77 9.38
C ARG A 701 -23.03 38.88 8.55
N ARG A 702 -22.84 38.80 7.23
CA ARG A 702 -23.59 37.90 6.33
C ARG A 702 -23.08 36.45 6.36
N LEU A 703 -21.82 36.23 6.73
CA LEU A 703 -21.21 34.91 6.86
C LEU A 703 -21.59 34.27 8.21
N ILE A 704 -22.86 33.88 8.35
CA ILE A 704 -23.44 33.40 9.62
C ILE A 704 -22.85 32.07 10.11
N TYR A 705 -22.29 31.26 9.22
CA TYR A 705 -21.65 29.99 9.54
C TYR A 705 -20.14 30.11 9.83
N LEU A 706 -19.57 31.32 9.73
CA LEU A 706 -18.15 31.55 9.94
C LEU A 706 -17.75 31.24 11.39
N ARG A 707 -16.84 30.28 11.55
CA ARG A 707 -16.29 29.82 12.84
C ARG A 707 -14.83 30.19 13.03
N ARG A 708 -14.06 30.28 11.95
CA ARG A 708 -12.63 30.60 12.02
C ARG A 708 -12.29 31.75 11.08
N LEU A 709 -11.67 32.78 11.63
CA LEU A 709 -11.22 33.96 10.89
C LEU A 709 -9.73 34.21 11.15
N ASP A 710 -8.95 34.26 10.08
CA ASP A 710 -7.53 34.59 10.14
C ASP A 710 -7.27 35.85 9.32
N LEU A 711 -6.76 36.89 9.97
CA LEU A 711 -6.37 38.17 9.37
C LEU A 711 -4.88 38.46 9.60
N SER A 712 -4.08 37.44 9.92
CA SER A 712 -2.69 37.59 10.32
C SER A 712 -1.87 38.36 9.29
N TYR A 713 -0.88 39.10 9.80
CA TYR A 713 0.06 39.93 9.05
C TYR A 713 -0.61 41.04 8.21
N SER A 714 -1.85 41.39 8.52
CA SER A 714 -2.59 42.49 7.89
C SER A 714 -2.50 43.76 8.73
N TYR A 715 -2.28 44.93 8.14
CA TYR A 715 -2.29 46.20 8.89
C TYR A 715 -3.71 46.62 9.31
N LEU A 716 -4.08 46.44 10.59
CA LEU A 716 -5.45 46.67 11.11
C LEU A 716 -5.54 47.72 12.23
N GLN A 717 -4.46 48.46 12.48
CA GLN A 717 -4.35 49.43 13.58
C GLN A 717 -5.56 50.38 13.64
N SER A 718 -6.27 50.41 14.77
CA SER A 718 -7.46 51.25 15.02
C SER A 718 -8.72 50.95 14.18
N TYR A 719 -8.74 49.91 13.34
CA TYR A 719 -9.90 49.55 12.52
C TYR A 719 -10.67 48.33 13.02
N ILE A 720 -10.14 47.61 14.01
CA ILE A 720 -10.77 46.39 14.59
C ILE A 720 -12.20 46.66 15.06
N ARG A 721 -12.43 47.82 15.70
CA ARG A 721 -13.76 48.24 16.15
C ARG A 721 -14.75 48.30 14.99
N ILE A 722 -14.36 48.86 13.85
CA ILE A 722 -15.25 48.98 12.68
C ILE A 722 -15.49 47.60 12.07
N LEU A 723 -14.42 46.80 11.91
CA LEU A 723 -14.48 45.48 11.27
C LEU A 723 -15.38 44.49 12.02
N PHE A 724 -15.39 44.54 13.36
CA PHE A 724 -16.07 43.53 14.19
C PHE A 724 -17.30 44.06 14.93
N SER A 725 -17.66 45.34 14.80
CA SER A 725 -18.86 45.89 15.43
C SER A 725 -20.12 45.13 14.98
N GLY A 726 -20.96 44.72 15.94
CA GLY A 726 -22.24 44.07 15.65
C GLY A 726 -22.14 42.65 15.08
N LEU A 727 -20.98 41.99 15.16
CA LEU A 727 -20.89 40.55 14.90
C LEU A 727 -21.61 39.76 16.00
N ILE A 728 -22.43 38.79 15.58
CA ILE A 728 -23.27 37.97 16.48
C ILE A 728 -22.98 36.47 16.34
N GLN A 729 -22.30 36.06 15.28
CA GLN A 729 -21.96 34.67 15.04
C GLN A 729 -20.96 34.13 16.08
N PRO A 730 -21.07 32.87 16.51
CA PRO A 730 -20.11 32.25 17.43
C PRO A 730 -18.80 31.90 16.72
N LEU A 731 -17.93 32.90 16.55
CA LEU A 731 -16.58 32.71 16.07
C LEU A 731 -15.79 31.95 17.15
N GLU A 732 -15.11 30.87 16.77
CA GLU A 732 -14.35 29.97 17.66
C GLU A 732 -12.83 30.19 17.56
N TYR A 733 -12.36 30.70 16.43
CA TYR A 733 -10.95 30.99 16.15
C TYR A 733 -10.80 32.40 15.59
N LEU A 734 -9.87 33.16 16.16
CA LEU A 734 -9.48 34.47 15.65
C LEU A 734 -7.95 34.61 15.67
N ASN A 735 -7.36 34.84 14.50
CA ASN A 735 -5.94 35.12 14.36
C ASN A 735 -5.70 36.57 13.91
N LEU A 736 -5.07 37.35 14.78
CA LEU A 736 -4.66 38.73 14.58
C LEU A 736 -3.14 38.89 14.78
N GLN A 737 -2.37 37.85 14.46
CA GLN A 737 -0.92 37.90 14.56
C GLN A 737 -0.34 39.01 13.66
N ASP A 738 0.61 39.80 14.18
CA ASP A 738 1.28 40.90 13.46
C ASP A 738 0.32 41.90 12.78
N CYS A 739 -0.80 42.22 13.43
CA CYS A 739 -1.81 43.13 12.89
C CYS A 739 -1.62 44.62 13.24
N ARG A 740 -0.51 44.97 13.91
CA ARG A 740 -0.17 46.32 14.39
C ARG A 740 -1.21 46.92 15.34
N LEU A 741 -1.81 46.06 16.17
CA LEU A 741 -2.85 46.44 17.13
C LEU A 741 -2.33 47.41 18.20
N VAL A 742 -3.18 48.35 18.62
CA VAL A 742 -2.92 49.31 19.71
C VAL A 742 -3.89 49.12 20.88
N SER A 743 -3.70 49.87 21.99
CA SER A 743 -4.53 49.76 23.19
C SER A 743 -6.03 49.91 22.92
N LYS A 744 -6.43 50.84 22.04
CA LYS A 744 -7.83 51.05 21.65
C LYS A 744 -8.44 49.82 20.96
N ASP A 745 -7.65 49.04 20.22
CA ASP A 745 -8.12 47.80 19.59
C ASP A 745 -8.38 46.72 20.64
N LEU A 746 -7.51 46.61 21.65
CA LEU A 746 -7.68 45.69 22.78
C LEU A 746 -8.88 46.06 23.67
N GLU A 747 -9.11 47.35 23.92
CA GLU A 747 -10.31 47.85 24.62
C GLU A 747 -11.59 47.41 23.92
N PHE A 748 -11.62 47.49 22.59
CA PHE A 748 -12.75 47.01 21.83
C PHE A 748 -12.87 45.47 21.91
N LEU A 749 -11.78 44.72 21.73
CA LEU A 749 -11.80 43.26 21.84
C LEU A 749 -12.42 42.83 23.18
N LEU A 750 -12.02 43.46 24.29
CA LEU A 750 -12.56 43.22 25.63
C LEU A 750 -14.08 43.43 25.71
N SER A 751 -14.63 44.37 24.93
CA SER A 751 -16.07 44.65 24.87
C SER A 751 -16.86 43.70 23.96
N MET A 752 -16.19 42.86 23.17
CA MET A 752 -16.86 41.97 22.22
C MET A 752 -17.68 40.89 22.93
N ARG A 753 -18.96 40.76 22.55
CA ARG A 753 -19.85 39.71 23.06
C ARG A 753 -19.42 38.29 22.65
N ASN A 754 -18.67 38.17 21.56
CA ASN A 754 -18.30 36.88 20.97
C ASN A 754 -17.11 36.21 21.66
N LEU A 755 -16.39 36.91 22.55
CA LEU A 755 -15.23 36.36 23.28
C LEU A 755 -15.56 35.03 23.97
N ARG A 756 -16.81 34.87 24.45
CA ARG A 756 -17.25 33.67 25.16
C ARG A 756 -17.16 32.36 24.35
N TYR A 757 -17.09 32.47 23.02
CA TYR A 757 -17.04 31.32 22.11
C TYR A 757 -15.63 30.99 21.61
N PHE A 758 -14.63 31.84 21.89
CA PHE A 758 -13.27 31.61 21.42
C PHE A 758 -12.66 30.39 22.10
N LYS A 759 -12.29 29.42 21.27
CA LYS A 759 -11.44 28.28 21.62
C LYS A 759 -9.98 28.59 21.30
N GLU A 760 -9.72 29.43 20.31
CA GLU A 760 -8.37 29.77 19.87
C GLU A 760 -8.25 31.26 19.57
N LEU A 761 -7.25 31.91 20.18
CA LEU A 761 -6.95 33.32 19.97
C LEU A 761 -5.45 33.54 19.77
N ASN A 762 -5.07 34.14 18.65
CA ASN A 762 -3.68 34.49 18.36
C ASN A 762 -3.52 36.01 18.23
N LEU A 763 -2.75 36.61 19.14
CA LEU A 763 -2.41 38.03 19.18
C LEU A 763 -0.90 38.27 19.02
N SER A 764 -0.13 37.23 18.65
CA SER A 764 1.33 37.27 18.58
C SER A 764 1.85 38.37 17.66
N MET A 765 3.09 38.82 17.83
CA MET A 765 3.82 39.78 16.99
C MET A 765 3.19 41.20 16.94
N ASN A 766 2.25 41.52 17.83
CA ASN A 766 1.76 42.88 18.02
C ASN A 766 2.51 43.58 19.16
N ASN A 767 2.89 44.85 18.99
CA ASN A 767 3.66 45.57 20.01
C ASN A 767 2.77 46.05 21.19
N PHE A 768 2.69 45.23 22.25
CA PHE A 768 1.90 45.51 23.45
C PHE A 768 2.74 45.93 24.66
N GLY A 769 3.93 46.49 24.46
CA GLY A 769 4.87 46.80 25.55
C GLY A 769 4.43 47.87 26.56
N THR A 770 3.25 48.46 26.40
CA THR A 770 2.70 49.40 27.39
C THR A 770 1.96 48.65 28.51
N ARG A 771 2.04 49.17 29.73
CA ARG A 771 1.32 48.62 30.90
C ARG A 771 -0.19 48.52 30.65
N THR A 772 -0.75 49.46 29.89
CA THR A 772 -2.17 49.48 29.50
C THR A 772 -2.53 48.27 28.63
N CYS A 773 -1.75 47.96 27.59
CA CYS A 773 -2.02 46.81 26.72
C CYS A 773 -1.92 45.48 27.47
N ALA A 774 -0.92 45.33 28.35
CA ALA A 774 -0.76 44.15 29.20
C ALA A 774 -1.98 43.90 30.10
N ASN A 775 -2.48 44.95 30.77
CA ASN A 775 -3.67 44.86 31.61
C ASN A 775 -4.92 44.49 30.81
N LEU A 776 -5.08 45.03 29.59
CA LEU A 776 -6.24 44.72 28.74
C LEU A 776 -6.25 43.25 28.29
N ILE A 777 -5.08 42.70 27.90
CA ILE A 777 -4.97 41.27 27.54
C ILE A 777 -5.36 40.37 28.73
N LEU A 778 -4.89 40.72 29.92
CA LEU A 778 -5.25 40.01 31.16
C LEU A 778 -6.74 40.07 31.49
N GLN A 779 -7.44 41.12 31.05
CA GLN A 779 -8.90 41.23 31.21
C GLN A 779 -9.68 40.51 30.10
N ILE A 780 -9.11 40.34 28.90
CA ILE A 780 -9.75 39.63 27.78
C ILE A 780 -9.86 38.15 28.10
N ILE A 781 -8.81 37.55 28.64
CA ILE A 781 -8.71 36.09 28.84
C ILE A 781 -9.85 35.52 29.71
N PRO A 782 -10.19 36.10 30.88
CA PRO A 782 -11.31 35.62 31.68
C PRO A 782 -12.67 35.68 30.99
N ARG A 783 -12.81 36.44 29.90
CA ARG A 783 -14.04 36.51 29.10
C ARG A 783 -14.12 35.43 28.02
N CYS A 784 -13.12 34.56 27.90
CA CYS A 784 -13.04 33.45 26.96
C CYS A 784 -13.01 32.09 27.70
N PRO A 785 -14.11 31.64 28.32
CA PRO A 785 -14.14 30.41 29.13
C PRO A 785 -13.88 29.12 28.32
N GLU A 786 -14.07 29.16 27.00
CA GLU A 786 -13.86 28.03 26.10
C GLU A 786 -12.44 27.97 25.51
N LEU A 787 -11.56 28.90 25.89
CA LEU A 787 -10.23 29.06 25.30
C LEU A 787 -9.32 27.85 25.61
N THR A 788 -8.93 27.14 24.56
CA THR A 788 -7.99 26.00 24.59
C THR A 788 -6.59 26.38 24.10
N ILE A 789 -6.49 27.36 23.19
CA ILE A 789 -5.22 27.80 22.61
C ILE A 789 -5.09 29.32 22.68
N LEU A 790 -3.99 29.82 23.25
CA LEU A 790 -3.66 31.23 23.30
C LEU A 790 -2.21 31.48 22.87
N SER A 791 -2.04 32.33 21.87
CA SER A 791 -0.74 32.71 21.32
C SER A 791 -0.49 34.20 21.48
N ILE A 792 0.49 34.58 22.30
CA ILE A 792 0.89 35.97 22.59
C ILE A 792 2.43 36.10 22.53
N GLY A 793 3.06 35.48 21.53
CA GLY A 793 4.50 35.59 21.34
C GLY A 793 4.90 36.91 20.67
N TYR A 794 6.09 37.43 20.93
CA TYR A 794 6.65 38.65 20.34
C TYR A 794 5.80 39.90 20.57
N CYS A 795 5.18 39.98 21.75
CA CYS A 795 4.27 41.07 22.10
C CYS A 795 4.89 42.17 22.98
N SER A 796 6.19 42.10 23.26
CA SER A 796 6.89 43.02 24.19
C SER A 796 6.30 43.05 25.61
N LEU A 797 5.61 41.98 26.03
CA LEU A 797 5.00 41.91 27.37
C LEU A 797 6.07 41.66 28.45
N GLN A 798 5.92 42.36 29.58
CA GLN A 798 6.77 42.15 30.77
C GLN A 798 6.48 40.79 31.41
N ALA A 799 7.52 40.16 31.98
CA ALA A 799 7.41 38.87 32.70
C ALA A 799 6.33 38.90 33.80
N SER A 800 6.16 40.03 34.49
CA SER A 800 5.14 40.22 35.52
C SER A 800 3.70 40.05 35.00
N ALA A 801 3.40 40.56 33.80
CA ALA A 801 2.08 40.41 33.17
C ALA A 801 1.82 38.96 32.75
N ILE A 802 2.84 38.27 32.23
CA ILE A 802 2.76 36.84 31.88
C ILE A 802 2.56 35.98 33.14
N GLY A 803 3.22 36.33 34.24
CA GLY A 803 3.04 35.66 35.53
C GLY A 803 1.62 35.80 36.08
N GLN A 804 0.99 36.97 35.92
CA GLN A 804 -0.42 37.18 36.31
C GLN A 804 -1.39 36.33 35.49
N LEU A 805 -1.07 36.10 34.21
CA LEU A 805 -1.83 35.20 33.35
C LEU A 805 -1.75 33.76 33.84
N ALA A 806 -0.56 33.27 34.19
CA ALA A 806 -0.40 31.95 34.77
C ALA A 806 -1.16 31.84 36.11
N ASP A 807 -1.08 32.86 36.97
CA ASP A 807 -1.80 32.89 38.26
C ASP A 807 -3.32 32.79 38.11
N TYR A 808 -3.89 33.39 37.06
CA TYR A 808 -5.31 33.25 36.72
C TYR A 808 -5.68 31.79 36.47
N TYR A 809 -4.92 31.10 35.61
CA TYR A 809 -5.16 29.69 35.27
C TYR A 809 -4.89 28.71 36.43
N ILE A 810 -4.01 29.08 37.37
CA ILE A 810 -3.73 28.27 38.57
C ILE A 810 -4.86 28.39 39.61
N LYS A 811 -5.41 29.60 39.81
CA LYS A 811 -6.37 29.89 40.90
C LYS A 811 -7.81 29.48 40.58
N GLU A 812 -8.21 29.52 39.32
CA GLU A 812 -9.59 29.20 38.90
C GLU A 812 -9.83 27.69 38.86
N LYS A 813 -10.47 27.15 39.92
CA LYS A 813 -10.70 25.71 40.08
C LYS A 813 -11.66 25.07 39.05
N ASN A 814 -12.41 25.84 38.25
CA ASN A 814 -13.54 25.29 37.47
C ASN A 814 -13.67 25.67 35.98
N HIS A 815 -12.86 26.54 35.36
CA HIS A 815 -13.16 27.03 34.00
C HIS A 815 -11.98 27.33 33.08
N THR A 816 -10.99 26.45 32.96
CA THR A 816 -9.94 26.68 31.95
C THR A 816 -9.57 25.42 31.20
N LYS A 817 -9.92 25.37 29.90
CA LYS A 817 -9.61 24.28 28.98
C LYS A 817 -8.25 24.46 28.28
N ILE A 818 -7.42 25.38 28.76
CA ILE A 818 -6.17 25.76 28.09
C ILE A 818 -5.26 24.53 27.98
N SER A 819 -4.95 24.13 26.74
CA SER A 819 -4.13 22.97 26.41
C SER A 819 -2.84 23.39 25.69
N LEU A 820 -2.82 24.55 25.04
CA LEU A 820 -1.63 25.10 24.38
C LEU A 820 -1.44 26.58 24.72
N LEU A 821 -0.24 26.95 25.16
CA LEU A 821 0.19 28.33 25.36
C LEU A 821 1.46 28.62 24.55
N SER A 822 1.48 29.72 23.82
CA SER A 822 2.65 30.17 23.06
C SER A 822 3.08 31.58 23.44
N PHE A 823 4.23 31.69 24.11
CA PHE A 823 4.88 32.93 24.51
C PHE A 823 6.32 32.94 23.99
N LYS A 824 6.52 33.49 22.79
CA LYS A 824 7.85 33.74 22.23
C LYS A 824 8.35 35.14 22.60
N SER A 825 9.65 35.36 22.73
CA SER A 825 10.29 36.65 23.04
C SER A 825 9.74 37.35 24.30
N ILE A 826 9.86 36.66 25.45
CA ILE A 826 9.63 37.27 26.77
C ILE A 826 10.85 38.13 27.13
N ILE A 827 10.65 39.24 27.85
CA ILE A 827 11.73 40.07 28.42
C ILE A 827 12.02 39.65 29.89
N PRO A 828 12.72 38.54 30.20
CA PRO A 828 13.30 38.38 31.52
C PRO A 828 14.71 38.99 31.50
N TYR A 829 14.96 40.00 32.34
CA TYR A 829 16.32 40.55 32.51
C TYR A 829 17.25 39.57 33.23
N TYR A 830 16.70 38.54 33.90
CA TYR A 830 17.44 37.56 34.68
C TYR A 830 16.89 36.14 34.55
N ASN A 831 17.79 35.16 34.55
CA ASN A 831 17.52 33.71 34.51
C ASN A 831 16.55 33.19 35.60
N TYR A 832 16.32 33.97 36.66
CA TYR A 832 15.43 33.62 37.78
C TYR A 832 13.94 33.87 37.47
N GLU A 833 13.61 34.95 36.77
CA GLU A 833 12.21 35.27 36.43
C GLU A 833 11.62 34.24 35.46
N PHE A 834 12.46 33.69 34.59
CA PHE A 834 12.08 32.63 33.64
C PHE A 834 11.71 31.32 34.36
N ASP A 835 12.49 30.91 35.36
CA ASP A 835 12.19 29.71 36.16
C ASP A 835 10.89 29.87 36.93
N ILE A 836 10.63 31.04 37.51
CA ILE A 836 9.36 31.33 38.19
C ILE A 836 8.18 31.18 37.23
N LEU A 837 8.30 31.72 36.00
CA LEU A 837 7.26 31.58 35.00
C LEU A 837 7.03 30.11 34.62
N LEU A 838 8.09 29.35 34.39
CA LEU A 838 7.99 27.93 34.06
C LEU A 838 7.33 27.13 35.20
N GLN A 839 7.70 27.41 36.45
CA GLN A 839 7.08 26.80 37.63
C GLN A 839 5.58 27.10 37.71
N LYS A 840 5.18 28.36 37.45
CA LYS A 840 3.77 28.74 37.41
C LYS A 840 3.03 28.01 36.28
N PHE A 841 3.57 27.98 35.06
CA PHE A 841 2.92 27.27 33.95
C PHE A 841 2.81 25.76 34.19
N GLY A 842 3.82 25.14 34.81
CA GLY A 842 3.79 23.72 35.18
C GLY A 842 2.66 23.35 36.16
N GLN A 843 2.18 24.31 36.96
CA GLN A 843 1.04 24.10 37.87
C GLN A 843 -0.32 24.08 37.16
N ILE A 844 -0.40 24.53 35.89
CA ILE A 844 -1.64 24.49 35.11
C ILE A 844 -1.89 23.06 34.63
N LYS A 845 -2.81 22.35 35.31
CA LYS A 845 -3.07 20.92 35.08
C LYS A 845 -3.56 20.58 33.67
N THR A 846 -4.30 21.49 33.02
CA THR A 846 -4.89 21.25 31.69
C THR A 846 -3.90 21.48 30.54
N LEU A 847 -2.79 22.18 30.80
CA LEU A 847 -1.81 22.56 29.79
C LEU A 847 -1.07 21.32 29.28
N LYS A 848 -1.03 21.09 27.97
CA LYS A 848 -0.36 19.94 27.33
C LYS A 848 0.83 20.34 26.47
N LYS A 849 0.83 21.55 25.92
CA LYS A 849 1.93 22.09 25.11
C LYS A 849 2.27 23.50 25.54
N LEU A 850 3.55 23.81 25.68
CA LEU A 850 4.04 25.15 26.04
C LEU A 850 5.19 25.54 25.11
N LEU A 851 5.00 26.60 24.32
CA LEU A 851 6.07 27.24 23.56
C LEU A 851 6.57 28.45 24.34
N LEU A 852 7.82 28.42 24.81
CA LEU A 852 8.40 29.47 25.65
C LEU A 852 9.81 29.84 25.17
N PHE A 853 9.99 31.05 24.61
CA PHE A 853 11.31 31.51 24.12
C PHE A 853 11.71 32.87 24.74
N PRO A 854 12.88 32.99 25.40
CA PRO A 854 13.40 34.27 25.89
C PRO A 854 13.82 35.23 24.75
N GLN A 855 13.70 36.54 24.95
CA GLN A 855 14.03 37.58 23.97
C GLN A 855 15.53 37.68 23.63
N LEU A 856 16.42 37.31 24.56
CA LEU A 856 17.88 37.29 24.38
C LEU A 856 18.32 36.45 23.16
N HIS A 857 17.51 35.48 22.71
CA HIS A 857 17.80 34.59 21.59
C HIS A 857 17.25 35.08 20.23
N THR A 858 16.64 36.27 20.20
CA THR A 858 15.96 36.82 19.00
C THR A 858 16.65 38.06 18.41
N TYR A 859 17.78 38.49 18.99
CA TYR A 859 18.56 39.63 18.49
C TYR A 859 19.51 39.25 17.35
N PRO A 860 19.59 40.04 16.26
CA PRO A 860 20.65 39.91 15.25
C PRO A 860 22.02 40.24 15.88
N GLY A 861 23.00 39.35 15.78
CA GLY A 861 24.38 39.59 16.26
C GLY A 861 25.02 38.51 17.13
N VAL A 862 24.29 37.45 17.50
CA VAL A 862 24.83 36.27 18.22
C VAL A 862 25.12 35.17 17.19
N ASN A 863 26.28 34.49 17.27
CA ASN A 863 26.63 33.39 16.35
C ASN A 863 25.60 32.23 16.50
N ASP A 864 25.27 31.56 15.40
CA ASP A 864 24.26 30.49 15.38
C ASP A 864 24.64 29.31 16.29
N ASP A 865 25.94 29.01 16.42
CA ASP A 865 26.44 27.98 17.34
C ASP A 865 26.19 28.32 18.82
N GLU A 866 26.34 29.60 19.19
CA GLU A 866 26.08 30.07 20.56
C GLU A 866 24.58 30.04 20.87
N ARG A 867 23.74 30.37 19.88
CA ARG A 867 22.28 30.26 20.02
C ARG A 867 21.84 28.82 20.22
N GLU A 868 22.41 27.88 19.48
CA GLU A 868 22.08 26.46 19.59
C GLU A 868 22.52 25.89 20.94
N LEU A 869 23.74 26.18 21.39
CA LEU A 869 24.27 25.73 22.68
C LEU A 869 23.39 26.21 23.84
N VAL A 870 23.01 27.49 23.83
CA VAL A 870 22.18 28.08 24.88
C VAL A 870 20.73 27.57 24.81
N ALA A 871 20.18 27.34 23.62
CA ALA A 871 18.85 26.75 23.46
C ALA A 871 18.79 25.31 24.03
N ARG A 872 19.83 24.50 23.78
CA ARG A 872 19.95 23.14 24.34
C ARG A 872 20.02 23.17 25.87
N GLU A 873 20.80 24.09 26.43
CA GLU A 873 20.94 24.22 27.88
C GLU A 873 19.64 24.72 28.54
N LEU A 874 18.95 25.69 27.92
CA LEU A 874 17.65 26.16 28.36
C LEU A 874 16.61 25.02 28.33
N TYR A 875 16.55 24.25 27.24
CA TYR A 875 15.66 23.11 27.10
C TYR A 875 15.93 22.05 28.19
N ARG A 876 17.20 21.69 28.40
CA ARG A 876 17.62 20.75 29.46
C ARG A 876 17.14 21.20 30.84
N ARG A 877 17.34 22.49 31.18
CA ARG A 877 16.89 23.08 32.45
C ARG A 877 15.36 23.13 32.58
N CYS A 878 14.65 23.39 31.49
CA CYS A 878 13.19 23.35 31.48
C CYS A 878 12.68 21.94 31.77
N CYS A 879 13.25 20.92 31.11
CA CYS A 879 12.94 19.51 31.35
C CYS A 879 13.18 19.13 32.81
N GLN A 880 14.30 19.55 33.41
CA GLN A 880 14.58 19.32 34.84
C GLN A 880 13.53 19.96 35.75
N THR A 881 13.11 21.19 35.44
CA THR A 881 12.07 21.89 36.21
C THR A 881 10.69 21.23 36.06
N LEU A 882 10.34 20.73 34.88
CA LEU A 882 9.09 19.99 34.69
C LEU A 882 9.10 18.62 35.37
N GLN A 883 10.27 17.96 35.42
CA GLN A 883 10.46 16.71 36.17
C GLN A 883 10.22 16.91 37.66
N THR A 884 10.75 17.98 38.27
CA THR A 884 10.50 18.27 39.69
C THR A 884 9.03 18.61 40.00
N LEU A 885 8.29 19.09 39.00
CA LEU A 885 6.84 19.35 39.09
C LEU A 885 5.97 18.13 38.71
N ASN A 886 6.58 16.98 38.39
CA ASN A 886 5.91 15.77 37.92
C ASN A 886 5.02 15.99 36.67
N ARG A 887 5.49 16.83 35.73
CA ARG A 887 4.80 17.22 34.49
C ARG A 887 5.49 16.70 33.24
N GLN A 888 5.79 15.40 33.21
CA GLN A 888 6.38 14.74 32.03
C GLN A 888 5.39 14.67 30.85
N ASP A 889 4.10 14.94 31.10
CA ASP A 889 3.03 15.01 30.11
C ASP A 889 2.96 16.36 29.36
N LEU A 890 3.75 17.37 29.78
CA LEU A 890 3.80 18.69 29.17
C LEU A 890 4.91 18.74 28.12
N GLU A 891 4.51 18.89 26.85
CA GLU A 891 5.43 19.02 25.72
C GLU A 891 5.98 20.46 25.64
N LEU A 892 7.30 20.60 25.62
CA LEU A 892 8.00 21.86 25.36
C LEU A 892 8.37 21.92 23.87
N LEU A 893 7.84 22.92 23.17
CA LEU A 893 7.98 23.10 21.72
C LEU A 893 8.86 24.29 21.34
#